data_AF-A0AAX7TI45-F1
#
_entry.id   AF-A0AAX7TI45-F1
#
_cell.length_a   1.000
_cell.length_b   1.000
_cell.length_c   1.000
_cell.angle_alpha   90.00
_cell.angle_beta   90.00
_cell.angle_gamma   90.00
#
_symmetry.space_group_name_H-M   'P 1'
#
loop_
_entity.id
_entity.type
_entity.pdbx_description
1 polymer ?
#
loop_
_entity_poly.entity_id
_entity_poly.type
_entity_poly.pdbx_seq_one_letter_code
_entity_poly.pdbx_strand_id
1 'polypeptide(L)'
;DTSLAKQKTDIKTEPSTDGFGNNNANDGRVLSASPGSGSSTGSNKQTAAVTPEDQQTLLAVLQFLKKNKLIESVEILRREAGLPENSLDPKATESAGAGSGGAAAVAEDQPDVRVVLSAYSQQGDPTLYEVYYSDLKKFIETVLDCHRAELSQVFYPLFVHMYLELVYNNHESEAKAFFEKFSGDQECYYEEDLRVLSGLTKKEHMRGNETLLDFRTSKFVLRISRDSYQLLKRHLQERQNNQIWNIIQEHLYIDIFDGMPRSKSQIDAMSGSLAGEAKREANKTKVYYGLLKEPEIELPLDDEDEEAENEEGKPKKKKPKKDSMGSKSKKQDPNAPSQNRIPLPELKDSDKLDKIMYMKEATKRIRLGSDNLPSVCFYTFLNAYQGLTAVDFTDDSSLIAGGFADSTVRVWSVTPKKLRKVKSAADLNLIDKESDDVLERIMDEKTASESKIMYGHSGPVYGISFSPDRNYLLSSSEDGTVRLWSLLTFTCLVAYKGHNYPVWDTQFSPYGYYFVSGGHDRVARLWATDHYQPLRIFSGHLADITCTRFHPNSNYVATGSSDRTIRVWDVLSGNCVRIFTGHKGPIHSLAFSPNGKFLASGATDGRVLLWDIGHGLMMGELKGHTDTIYSLRFSRDGEILASGSMDNTVRLWDVMKAFDDLETDDFTAATGHIHLQDNSQELLLGTYTTKSTPVIHLHFTRRNLLLAAGAFNP
;
A
#
# COMPACT_ATOMS: atom_id res chain seq x y z
N ASP A 1 -15.70 -34.66 41.87
CA ASP A 1 -16.70 -35.73 41.82
C ASP A 1 -17.10 -36.08 40.40
N THR A 2 -16.52 -37.20 39.95
CA THR A 2 -17.00 -38.21 39.00
C THR A 2 -17.91 -37.82 37.82
N SER A 3 -17.35 -37.83 36.60
CA SER A 3 -17.74 -38.82 35.57
C SER A 3 -16.77 -38.80 34.38
N LEU A 4 -15.90 -39.81 34.32
CA LEU A 4 -15.04 -40.13 33.19
C LEU A 4 -15.86 -40.85 32.11
N ALA A 5 -15.90 -40.31 30.89
CA ALA A 5 -16.28 -41.04 29.69
C ALA A 5 -15.05 -41.17 28.77
N LYS A 6 -14.50 -42.38 28.72
CA LYS A 6 -13.49 -42.81 27.74
C LYS A 6 -14.17 -42.96 26.38
N GLN A 7 -13.65 -42.30 25.34
CA GLN A 7 -13.82 -42.76 23.96
C GLN A 7 -12.43 -42.92 23.32
N LYS A 8 -12.01 -44.19 23.26
CA LYS A 8 -11.09 -44.69 22.24
C LYS A 8 -11.91 -44.88 20.96
N THR A 9 -11.47 -44.36 19.84
CA THR A 9 -11.78 -44.92 18.53
C THR A 9 -10.53 -44.93 17.68
N ASP A 10 -10.32 -46.09 17.08
CA ASP A 10 -9.08 -46.55 16.48
C ASP A 10 -8.82 -45.92 15.11
N ILE A 11 -7.54 -45.61 14.87
CA ILE A 11 -6.99 -45.30 13.56
C ILE A 11 -6.89 -46.63 12.80
N LYS A 12 -7.72 -46.81 11.77
CA LYS A 12 -7.56 -47.87 10.76
C LYS A 12 -7.06 -47.23 9.47
N THR A 13 -5.78 -47.44 9.20
CA THR A 13 -5.15 -47.32 7.89
C THR A 13 -5.48 -48.57 7.08
N GLU A 14 -6.14 -48.42 5.94
CA GLU A 14 -6.20 -49.45 4.90
C GLU A 14 -5.36 -49.00 3.68
N PRO A 15 -4.49 -49.88 3.14
CA PRO A 15 -3.79 -49.64 1.89
C PRO A 15 -4.58 -50.24 0.72
N SER A 16 -4.83 -49.45 -0.32
CA SER A 16 -5.31 -49.99 -1.61
C SER A 16 -4.16 -50.05 -2.61
N THR A 17 -3.55 -51.23 -2.68
CA THR A 17 -2.84 -51.70 -3.87
C THR A 17 -3.80 -52.55 -4.68
N ASP A 18 -4.02 -52.20 -5.94
CA ASP A 18 -4.17 -53.19 -7.02
C ASP A 18 -3.82 -52.51 -8.34
N GLY A 19 -2.75 -53.02 -8.95
CA GLY A 19 -2.40 -52.74 -10.33
C GLY A 19 -3.08 -53.72 -11.28
N PHE A 20 -3.14 -53.37 -12.56
CA PHE A 20 -2.68 -54.14 -13.72
C PHE A 20 -3.33 -53.59 -14.99
N GLY A 21 -2.54 -53.53 -16.06
CA GLY A 21 -3.09 -53.76 -17.41
C GLY A 21 -2.86 -52.65 -18.43
N ASN A 22 -1.65 -52.66 -19.00
CA ASN A 22 -1.37 -52.22 -20.38
C ASN A 22 -2.46 -52.70 -21.36
N ASN A 23 -2.83 -51.86 -22.34
CA ASN A 23 -2.97 -52.28 -23.75
C ASN A 23 -3.11 -51.08 -24.70
N ASN A 24 -2.10 -50.94 -25.55
CA ASN A 24 -2.15 -50.25 -26.84
C ASN A 24 -3.09 -50.98 -27.80
N ALA A 25 -3.93 -50.24 -28.55
CA ALA A 25 -4.21 -50.50 -29.96
C ALA A 25 -5.08 -49.39 -30.59
N ASN A 26 -4.56 -48.84 -31.69
CA ASN A 26 -5.24 -48.45 -32.94
C ASN A 26 -6.66 -47.87 -32.92
N ASP A 27 -6.76 -46.62 -33.37
CA ASP A 27 -7.45 -46.24 -34.62
C ASP A 27 -7.02 -44.78 -34.94
N GLY A 28 -6.56 -44.39 -36.12
CA GLY A 28 -6.98 -44.86 -37.45
C GLY A 28 -7.84 -43.78 -38.11
N ARG A 29 -7.26 -42.62 -38.50
CA ARG A 29 -7.85 -41.83 -39.59
C ARG A 29 -6.82 -41.06 -40.40
N VAL A 30 -6.84 -41.39 -41.69
CA VAL A 30 -5.94 -41.04 -42.78
C VAL A 30 -6.70 -40.12 -43.73
N LEU A 31 -6.02 -39.04 -44.11
CA LEU A 31 -6.00 -38.31 -45.40
C LEU A 31 -7.31 -37.84 -46.07
N SER A 32 -7.31 -36.56 -46.47
CA SER A 32 -7.49 -36.21 -47.90
C SER A 32 -7.06 -34.78 -48.20
N ALA A 33 -5.93 -34.63 -48.88
CA ALA A 33 -5.74 -33.58 -49.89
C ALA A 33 -4.63 -34.02 -50.85
N SER A 34 -4.98 -34.20 -52.11
CA SER A 34 -4.09 -34.48 -53.24
C SER A 34 -4.44 -33.51 -54.38
N PRO A 35 -3.72 -33.48 -55.53
CA PRO A 35 -2.84 -32.37 -55.86
C PRO A 35 -3.12 -31.80 -57.28
N GLY A 36 -2.32 -30.82 -57.69
CA GLY A 36 -2.21 -30.35 -59.08
C GLY A 36 -2.29 -28.83 -59.14
N SER A 37 -1.48 -28.08 -59.89
CA SER A 37 -0.47 -28.29 -60.93
C SER A 37 0.12 -26.88 -61.13
N GLY A 38 1.40 -26.58 -61.32
CA GLY A 38 2.39 -27.18 -62.18
C GLY A 38 2.99 -26.08 -63.08
N SER A 39 4.32 -26.06 -63.18
CA SER A 39 5.22 -25.29 -64.08
C SER A 39 5.59 -23.86 -63.67
N SER A 40 6.83 -23.37 -63.81
CA SER A 40 8.18 -23.94 -63.97
C SER A 40 9.11 -22.75 -64.20
N THR A 41 10.25 -22.68 -63.51
CA THR A 41 11.57 -22.38 -64.12
C THR A 41 12.62 -22.53 -63.02
N GLY A 42 13.54 -23.47 -63.21
CA GLY A 42 14.69 -23.64 -62.35
C GLY A 42 15.85 -22.75 -62.79
N SER A 43 16.70 -22.38 -61.83
CA SER A 43 18.15 -22.41 -61.99
C SER A 43 18.86 -22.06 -60.67
N ASN A 44 19.86 -22.88 -60.36
CA ASN A 44 21.01 -22.64 -59.50
C ASN A 44 20.88 -22.81 -57.97
N LYS A 45 21.33 -24.00 -57.55
CA LYS A 45 22.06 -24.24 -56.30
C LYS A 45 23.18 -23.20 -56.15
N GLN A 46 23.09 -22.38 -55.11
CA GLN A 46 24.26 -21.84 -54.41
C GLN A 46 24.18 -22.37 -52.97
N THR A 47 25.07 -23.30 -52.64
CA THR A 47 25.43 -23.60 -51.27
C THR A 47 26.03 -22.34 -50.68
N ALA A 48 25.26 -21.61 -49.88
CA ALA A 48 25.78 -20.50 -49.09
C ALA A 48 26.73 -21.08 -48.05
N ALA A 49 28.02 -20.74 -48.16
CA ALA A 49 29.00 -21.01 -47.13
C ALA A 49 28.56 -20.27 -45.86
N VAL A 50 28.34 -21.03 -44.78
CA VAL A 50 27.98 -20.51 -43.46
C VAL A 50 29.11 -19.61 -42.98
N THR A 51 28.78 -18.39 -42.57
CA THR A 51 29.77 -17.44 -42.06
C THR A 51 30.32 -17.92 -40.69
N PRO A 52 31.56 -17.57 -40.30
CA PRO A 52 32.12 -18.01 -39.02
C PRO A 52 31.29 -17.57 -37.80
N GLU A 53 30.61 -16.44 -37.90
CA GLU A 53 29.72 -15.90 -36.87
C GLU A 53 28.43 -16.74 -36.72
N ASP A 54 27.90 -17.27 -37.82
CA ASP A 54 26.75 -18.17 -37.81
C ASP A 54 27.08 -19.54 -37.20
N GLN A 55 28.32 -20.03 -37.36
CA GLN A 55 28.76 -21.28 -36.71
C GLN A 55 28.88 -21.13 -35.19
N GLN A 56 29.32 -19.97 -34.70
CA GLN A 56 29.53 -19.72 -33.29
C GLN A 56 28.21 -19.49 -32.54
N THR A 57 27.27 -18.79 -33.17
CA THR A 57 25.89 -18.66 -32.67
C THR A 57 25.15 -20.00 -32.65
N LEU A 58 25.34 -20.84 -33.67
CA LEU A 58 24.76 -22.18 -33.72
C LEU A 58 25.33 -23.11 -32.63
N LEU A 59 26.62 -23.03 -32.32
CA LEU A 59 27.24 -23.78 -31.22
C LEU A 59 26.69 -23.34 -29.85
N ALA A 60 26.46 -22.04 -29.65
CA ALA A 60 25.85 -21.51 -28.42
C ALA A 60 24.39 -22.00 -28.26
N VAL A 61 23.62 -22.03 -29.34
CA VAL A 61 22.25 -22.57 -29.35
C VAL A 61 22.25 -24.08 -29.04
N LEU A 62 23.19 -24.84 -29.60
CA LEU A 62 23.33 -26.27 -29.30
C LEU A 62 23.71 -26.55 -27.84
N GLN A 63 24.58 -25.73 -27.25
CA GLN A 63 24.93 -25.84 -25.82
C GLN A 63 23.74 -25.48 -24.91
N PHE A 64 22.94 -24.46 -25.28
CA PHE A 64 21.74 -24.06 -24.57
C PHE A 64 20.66 -25.16 -24.60
N LEU A 65 20.41 -25.76 -25.76
CA LEU A 65 19.45 -26.85 -25.92
C LEU A 65 19.88 -28.11 -25.15
N LYS A 66 21.19 -28.41 -25.10
CA LYS A 66 21.75 -29.51 -24.29
C LYS A 66 21.58 -29.27 -22.79
N LYS A 67 21.77 -28.02 -22.33
CA LYS A 67 21.55 -27.62 -20.93
C LYS A 67 20.08 -27.78 -20.51
N ASN A 68 19.15 -27.59 -21.45
CA ASN A 68 17.71 -27.73 -21.23
C ASN A 68 17.15 -29.13 -21.56
N LYS A 69 18.01 -30.14 -21.78
CA LYS A 69 17.66 -31.56 -22.02
C LYS A 69 16.78 -31.83 -23.26
N LEU A 70 16.80 -30.98 -24.28
CA LEU A 70 16.04 -31.15 -25.53
C LEU A 70 16.88 -31.88 -26.58
N ILE A 71 17.03 -33.20 -26.43
CA ILE A 71 17.99 -34.02 -27.20
C ILE A 71 17.58 -34.16 -28.68
N GLU A 72 16.29 -34.33 -28.97
CA GLU A 72 15.80 -34.49 -30.36
C GLU A 72 16.03 -33.22 -31.20
N SER A 73 15.77 -32.04 -30.62
CA SER A 73 15.98 -30.76 -31.30
C SER A 73 17.47 -30.51 -31.60
N VAL A 74 18.37 -31.00 -30.74
CA VAL A 74 19.82 -30.92 -30.92
C VAL A 74 20.28 -31.78 -32.11
N GLU A 75 19.74 -32.99 -32.27
CA GLU A 75 20.12 -33.89 -33.37
C GLU A 75 19.61 -33.39 -34.73
N ILE A 76 18.40 -32.82 -34.78
CA ILE A 76 17.81 -32.27 -36.02
C ILE A 76 18.62 -31.06 -36.50
N LEU A 77 18.91 -30.10 -35.61
CA LEU A 77 19.72 -28.93 -35.93
C LEU A 77 21.16 -29.29 -36.32
N ARG A 78 21.75 -30.32 -35.70
CA ARG A 78 23.08 -30.84 -36.09
C ARG A 78 23.09 -31.43 -37.50
N ARG A 79 22.04 -32.18 -37.86
CA ARG A 79 21.92 -32.82 -39.19
C ARG A 79 21.71 -31.78 -40.29
N GLU A 80 20.94 -30.73 -40.01
CA GLU A 80 20.74 -29.61 -40.93
C GLU A 80 22.01 -28.77 -41.12
N ALA A 81 22.85 -28.66 -40.08
CA ALA A 81 24.09 -27.87 -40.10
C ALA A 81 25.34 -28.60 -40.64
N GLY A 82 25.29 -29.94 -40.78
CA GLY A 82 26.38 -30.72 -41.38
C GLY A 82 27.70 -30.73 -40.59
N LEU A 83 27.66 -30.71 -39.26
CA LEU A 83 28.86 -30.73 -38.40
C LEU A 83 29.26 -32.17 -38.00
N PRO A 84 30.56 -32.53 -38.02
CA PRO A 84 31.04 -33.86 -37.62
C PRO A 84 31.01 -34.08 -36.10
N GLU A 85 30.88 -35.36 -35.70
CA GLU A 85 30.47 -35.82 -34.35
C GLU A 85 31.38 -35.44 -33.17
N ASN A 86 32.58 -34.89 -33.41
CA ASN A 86 33.68 -34.88 -32.43
C ASN A 86 34.20 -33.51 -31.96
N SER A 87 33.51 -32.39 -32.24
CA SER A 87 34.05 -31.05 -31.95
C SER A 87 33.62 -30.42 -30.61
N LEU A 88 33.26 -31.18 -29.58
CA LEU A 88 32.62 -30.64 -28.36
C LEU A 88 33.23 -31.02 -27.01
N ASP A 89 34.45 -31.55 -26.94
CA ASP A 89 35.10 -31.87 -25.66
C ASP A 89 36.47 -31.16 -25.49
N PRO A 90 36.62 -30.21 -24.53
CA PRO A 90 37.93 -29.71 -24.12
C PRO A 90 38.37 -30.46 -22.87
N LYS A 91 39.11 -31.58 -23.02
CA LYS A 91 39.97 -32.16 -21.97
C LYS A 91 40.84 -33.29 -22.52
N ALA A 92 42.00 -32.94 -23.07
CA ALA A 92 43.19 -33.79 -23.08
C ALA A 92 44.41 -32.94 -23.48
N THR A 93 45.56 -33.19 -22.86
CA THR A 93 46.84 -32.44 -22.93
C THR A 93 46.81 -31.18 -22.05
N GLU A 94 47.60 -31.01 -20.99
CA GLU A 94 49.02 -31.33 -20.83
C GLU A 94 49.37 -31.80 -19.40
N SER A 95 50.22 -32.83 -19.33
CA SER A 95 51.19 -33.01 -18.25
C SER A 95 52.54 -33.26 -18.91
N ALA A 96 53.58 -32.58 -18.40
CA ALA A 96 55.02 -32.76 -18.61
C ALA A 96 55.73 -31.74 -19.54
N GLY A 97 56.73 -31.06 -18.97
CA GLY A 97 58.02 -30.87 -19.64
C GLY A 97 58.46 -29.44 -19.98
N ALA A 98 59.29 -28.89 -19.09
CA ALA A 98 60.32 -27.84 -19.25
C ALA A 98 60.75 -27.40 -20.68
N GLY A 99 60.98 -26.08 -20.84
CA GLY A 99 61.79 -25.53 -21.94
C GLY A 99 61.79 -24.00 -22.01
N SER A 100 62.97 -23.40 -21.95
CA SER A 100 63.29 -21.97 -21.91
C SER A 100 63.03 -21.16 -23.19
N GLY A 101 62.75 -19.85 -23.04
CA GLY A 101 63.36 -18.80 -23.86
C GLY A 101 62.42 -17.88 -24.66
N GLY A 102 62.63 -16.56 -24.52
CA GLY A 102 62.40 -15.58 -25.59
C GLY A 102 61.18 -14.66 -25.46
N ALA A 103 61.44 -13.39 -25.15
CA ALA A 103 60.48 -12.29 -25.25
C ALA A 103 60.24 -11.89 -26.71
N ALA A 104 58.98 -11.69 -27.10
CA ALA A 104 58.56 -10.73 -28.13
C ALA A 104 57.04 -10.51 -28.05
N ALA A 105 56.63 -9.24 -28.05
CA ALA A 105 55.27 -8.77 -27.94
C ALA A 105 54.44 -9.01 -29.21
N VAL A 106 53.18 -9.44 -29.06
CA VAL A 106 52.02 -9.01 -29.86
C VAL A 106 50.80 -9.07 -28.94
N ALA A 107 50.14 -7.94 -28.76
CA ALA A 107 48.83 -7.84 -28.13
C ALA A 107 47.76 -7.87 -29.24
N GLU A 108 46.71 -8.68 -29.07
CA GLU A 108 45.32 -8.30 -29.39
C GLU A 108 44.32 -9.36 -28.90
N ASP A 109 43.40 -8.87 -28.06
CA ASP A 109 41.99 -9.24 -27.85
C ASP A 109 41.57 -10.72 -27.70
N GLN A 110 41.52 -11.15 -26.43
CA GLN A 110 40.54 -12.16 -25.96
C GLN A 110 39.31 -11.46 -25.36
N PRO A 111 38.12 -11.53 -26.00
CA PRO A 111 36.86 -11.15 -25.40
C PRO A 111 36.21 -12.38 -24.76
N ASP A 112 36.80 -12.96 -23.72
CA ASP A 112 36.11 -14.03 -22.95
C ASP A 112 36.60 -14.19 -21.51
N VAL A 113 37.81 -13.70 -21.21
CA VAL A 113 38.28 -13.66 -19.81
C VAL A 113 37.59 -12.54 -19.03
N ARG A 114 37.18 -11.44 -19.68
CA ARG A 114 36.49 -10.32 -19.00
C ARG A 114 35.07 -10.66 -18.51
N VAL A 115 34.34 -11.52 -19.21
CA VAL A 115 32.97 -11.90 -18.82
C VAL A 115 33.01 -12.92 -17.68
N VAL A 116 33.94 -13.87 -17.72
CA VAL A 116 34.19 -14.80 -16.60
C VAL A 116 34.83 -14.06 -15.41
N LEU A 117 35.69 -13.07 -15.65
CA LEU A 117 36.19 -12.16 -14.61
C LEU A 117 35.11 -11.23 -14.06
N SER A 118 34.08 -10.89 -14.84
CA SER A 118 32.92 -10.11 -14.35
C SER A 118 31.98 -10.94 -13.47
N ALA A 119 31.98 -12.26 -13.64
CA ALA A 119 31.38 -13.19 -12.68
C ALA A 119 32.28 -13.40 -11.45
N TYR A 120 33.60 -13.27 -11.61
CA TYR A 120 34.58 -13.25 -10.50
C TYR A 120 34.71 -11.88 -9.80
N SER A 121 34.15 -10.80 -10.36
CA SER A 121 34.24 -9.45 -9.79
C SER A 121 33.23 -9.17 -8.68
N GLN A 122 32.45 -10.18 -8.26
CA GLN A 122 31.67 -10.14 -7.02
C GLN A 122 32.50 -10.50 -5.77
N GLN A 123 33.77 -10.89 -5.92
CA GLN A 123 34.65 -11.09 -4.77
C GLN A 123 35.41 -9.81 -4.43
N GLY A 124 34.73 -8.90 -3.73
CA GLY A 124 35.47 -8.12 -2.74
C GLY A 124 35.96 -9.10 -1.66
N ASP A 125 37.19 -8.94 -1.19
CA ASP A 125 37.73 -9.79 -0.13
C ASP A 125 36.87 -9.58 1.15
N PRO A 126 36.19 -10.59 1.70
CA PRO A 126 35.16 -10.41 2.73
C PRO A 126 35.71 -9.79 4.03
N THR A 127 37.00 -9.98 4.31
CA THR A 127 37.68 -9.40 5.47
C THR A 127 37.95 -7.89 5.31
N LEU A 128 38.04 -7.41 4.06
CA LEU A 128 38.26 -5.99 3.76
C LEU A 128 36.98 -5.16 3.85
N TYR A 129 35.80 -5.78 3.89
CA TYR A 129 34.51 -5.09 4.02
C TYR A 129 34.45 -4.21 5.27
N GLU A 130 35.00 -4.69 6.39
CA GLU A 130 35.09 -3.90 7.62
C GLU A 130 35.98 -2.66 7.45
N VAL A 131 37.10 -2.80 6.74
CA VAL A 131 38.06 -1.72 6.51
C VAL A 131 37.43 -0.68 5.59
N TYR A 132 36.84 -1.13 4.48
CA TYR A 132 36.12 -0.28 3.53
C TYR A 132 35.01 0.53 4.21
N TYR A 133 34.17 -0.11 5.02
CA TYR A 133 33.11 0.60 5.74
C TYR A 133 33.68 1.57 6.78
N SER A 134 34.74 1.19 7.50
CA SER A 134 35.40 2.07 8.48
C SER A 134 36.03 3.31 7.84
N ASP A 135 36.63 3.17 6.67
CA ASP A 135 37.27 4.27 5.96
C ASP A 135 36.23 5.25 5.40
N LEU A 136 35.13 4.75 4.84
CA LEU A 136 34.01 5.59 4.42
C LEU A 136 33.37 6.31 5.62
N LYS A 137 33.22 5.62 6.76
CA LYS A 137 32.70 6.21 8.00
C LYS A 137 33.56 7.38 8.47
N LYS A 138 34.88 7.19 8.56
CA LYS A 138 35.83 8.26 8.92
C LYS A 138 35.73 9.42 7.94
N PHE A 139 35.62 9.15 6.63
CA PHE A 139 35.45 10.21 5.64
C PHE A 139 34.20 11.04 5.94
N ILE A 140 33.03 10.40 6.08
CA ILE A 140 31.77 11.12 6.32
C ILE A 140 31.81 11.91 7.65
N GLU A 141 32.46 11.39 8.68
CA GLU A 141 32.62 12.10 9.97
C GLU A 141 33.55 13.34 9.88
N THR A 142 34.46 13.39 8.91
CA THR A 142 35.37 14.53 8.70
C THR A 142 34.80 15.63 7.81
N VAL A 143 33.69 15.35 7.12
CA VAL A 143 33.01 16.30 6.24
C VAL A 143 32.21 17.33 7.06
N LEU A 144 32.04 18.54 6.50
CA LEU A 144 31.20 19.61 7.05
C LEU A 144 29.80 19.12 7.47
N ASP A 145 29.26 19.69 8.56
CA ASP A 145 27.99 19.26 9.16
C ASP A 145 26.80 19.25 8.19
N CYS A 146 26.73 20.22 7.27
CA CYS A 146 25.66 20.28 6.27
C CYS A 146 25.65 19.08 5.31
N HIS A 147 26.82 18.66 4.83
CA HIS A 147 26.96 17.50 3.94
C HIS A 147 26.95 16.20 4.75
N ARG A 148 27.45 16.21 5.98
CA ARG A 148 27.42 15.05 6.89
C ARG A 148 25.98 14.59 7.14
N ALA A 149 25.05 15.51 7.31
CA ALA A 149 23.63 15.18 7.47
C ALA A 149 23.08 14.36 6.29
N GLU A 150 23.38 14.75 5.05
CA GLU A 150 22.95 14.01 3.84
C GLU A 150 23.70 12.69 3.66
N LEU A 151 25.02 12.70 3.81
CA LEU A 151 25.85 11.53 3.60
C LEU A 151 25.61 10.44 4.67
N SER A 152 25.12 10.81 5.86
CA SER A 152 24.72 9.85 6.89
C SER A 152 23.64 8.88 6.42
N GLN A 153 22.80 9.25 5.43
CA GLN A 153 21.78 8.37 4.88
C GLN A 153 22.36 7.15 4.14
N VAL A 154 23.63 7.21 3.70
CA VAL A 154 24.29 6.12 2.98
C VAL A 154 24.65 4.96 3.92
N PHE A 155 24.80 5.21 5.23
CA PHE A 155 25.26 4.21 6.20
C PHE A 155 24.34 2.99 6.27
N TYR A 156 23.05 3.22 6.51
CA TYR A 156 22.09 2.14 6.66
C TYR A 156 22.00 1.22 5.45
N PRO A 157 21.69 1.70 4.23
CA PRO A 157 21.52 0.81 3.09
C PRO A 157 22.85 0.13 2.71
N LEU A 158 23.98 0.82 2.83
CA LEU A 158 25.29 0.21 2.58
C LEU A 158 25.58 -0.92 3.58
N PHE A 159 25.35 -0.68 4.87
CA PHE A 159 25.52 -1.67 5.92
C PHE A 159 24.65 -2.92 5.66
N VAL A 160 23.36 -2.72 5.35
CA VAL A 160 22.44 -3.84 5.08
C VAL A 160 22.84 -4.61 3.82
N HIS A 161 23.16 -3.93 2.71
CA HIS A 161 23.56 -4.61 1.47
C HIS A 161 24.87 -5.40 1.63
N MET A 162 25.87 -4.82 2.31
CA MET A 162 27.15 -5.49 2.62
C MET A 162 26.93 -6.70 3.52
N TYR A 163 26.12 -6.55 4.58
CA TYR A 163 25.79 -7.66 5.47
C TYR A 163 25.05 -8.79 4.74
N LEU A 164 24.03 -8.46 3.94
CA LEU A 164 23.29 -9.44 3.15
C LEU A 164 24.18 -10.16 2.12
N GLU A 165 25.19 -9.48 1.57
CA GLU A 165 26.16 -10.10 0.66
C GLU A 165 27.03 -11.15 1.37
N LEU A 166 27.55 -10.82 2.55
CA LEU A 166 28.31 -11.76 3.38
C LEU A 166 27.48 -12.99 3.76
N VAL A 167 26.23 -12.78 4.20
CA VAL A 167 25.31 -13.88 4.56
C VAL A 167 24.97 -14.74 3.33
N TYR A 168 24.73 -14.11 2.17
CA TYR A 168 24.38 -14.84 0.95
C TYR A 168 25.52 -15.71 0.40
N ASN A 169 26.76 -15.25 0.60
CA ASN A 169 28.00 -15.93 0.22
C ASN A 169 28.47 -16.96 1.28
N ASN A 170 27.69 -17.15 2.37
CA ASN A 170 27.96 -18.06 3.48
C ASN A 170 29.19 -17.72 4.34
N HIS A 171 29.54 -16.43 4.45
CA HIS A 171 30.59 -15.94 5.35
C HIS A 171 30.00 -15.57 6.72
N GLU A 172 29.59 -16.57 7.50
CA GLU A 172 28.83 -16.37 8.76
C GLU A 172 29.67 -15.67 9.86
N SER A 173 30.94 -16.05 10.01
CA SER A 173 31.84 -15.47 11.00
C SER A 173 32.08 -13.97 10.75
N GLU A 174 32.35 -13.62 9.50
CA GLU A 174 32.64 -12.28 9.04
C GLU A 174 31.39 -11.41 9.09
N ALA A 175 30.23 -11.95 8.68
CA ALA A 175 28.95 -11.26 8.80
C ALA A 175 28.63 -10.93 10.26
N LYS A 176 28.87 -11.85 11.20
CA LYS A 176 28.62 -11.63 12.62
C LYS A 176 29.56 -10.57 13.21
N ALA A 177 30.85 -10.65 12.90
CA ALA A 177 31.83 -9.64 13.33
C ALA A 177 31.50 -8.24 12.79
N PHE A 178 31.13 -8.16 11.50
CA PHE A 178 30.68 -6.92 10.86
C PHE A 178 29.42 -6.35 11.52
N PHE A 179 28.44 -7.21 11.83
CA PHE A 179 27.19 -6.79 12.47
C PHE A 179 27.43 -6.27 13.90
N GLU A 180 28.18 -7.00 14.74
CA GLU A 180 28.46 -6.59 16.12
C GLU A 180 29.22 -5.26 16.21
N LYS A 181 30.07 -4.97 15.22
CA LYS A 181 30.89 -3.76 15.17
C LYS A 181 30.13 -2.50 14.75
N PHE A 182 29.19 -2.61 13.81
CA PHE A 182 28.52 -1.46 13.19
C PHE A 182 27.00 -1.36 13.45
N SER A 183 26.40 -2.31 14.16
CA SER A 183 24.96 -2.26 14.48
C SER A 183 24.57 -1.05 15.33
N GLY A 184 25.42 -0.66 16.29
CA GLY A 184 25.17 0.48 17.18
C GLY A 184 25.39 1.86 16.56
N ASP A 185 25.96 1.93 15.35
CA ASP A 185 26.21 3.20 14.65
C ASP A 185 25.00 3.68 13.84
N GLN A 186 24.01 2.82 13.66
CA GLN A 186 22.82 3.12 12.85
C GLN A 186 21.83 4.00 13.63
N GLU A 187 20.98 4.69 12.88
CA GLU A 187 19.93 5.51 13.46
C GLU A 187 18.94 4.67 14.28
N CYS A 188 18.43 5.25 15.37
CA CYS A 188 17.57 4.54 16.32
C CYS A 188 16.29 3.98 15.69
N TYR A 189 15.78 4.62 14.64
CA TYR A 189 14.56 4.20 13.96
C TYR A 189 14.69 2.95 13.07
N TYR A 190 15.89 2.37 12.96
CA TYR A 190 16.13 1.10 12.27
C TYR A 190 16.26 -0.09 13.23
N GLU A 191 16.00 0.08 14.53
CA GLU A 191 16.18 -0.98 15.53
C GLU A 191 15.41 -2.27 15.21
N GLU A 192 14.17 -2.16 14.69
CA GLU A 192 13.37 -3.33 14.32
C GLU A 192 14.01 -4.13 13.19
N ASP A 193 14.54 -3.47 12.17
CA ASP A 193 15.24 -4.14 11.07
C ASP A 193 16.53 -4.80 11.57
N LEU A 194 17.28 -4.11 12.43
CA LEU A 194 18.49 -4.68 13.04
C LEU A 194 18.16 -5.93 13.86
N ARG A 195 17.01 -5.94 14.55
CA ARG A 195 16.53 -7.12 15.28
C ARG A 195 16.22 -8.26 14.32
N VAL A 196 15.58 -8.00 13.18
CA VAL A 196 15.34 -9.01 12.14
C VAL A 196 16.65 -9.52 11.54
N LEU A 197 17.59 -8.62 11.21
CA LEU A 197 18.90 -8.95 10.67
C LEU A 197 19.74 -9.77 11.64
N SER A 198 19.64 -9.53 12.95
CA SER A 198 20.33 -10.32 13.97
C SER A 198 19.91 -11.80 13.98
N GLY A 199 18.69 -12.11 13.55
CA GLY A 199 18.20 -13.48 13.38
C GLY A 199 18.67 -14.15 12.07
N LEU A 200 19.32 -13.42 11.17
CA LEU A 200 19.61 -13.83 9.80
C LEU A 200 21.08 -14.20 9.59
N THR A 201 21.51 -15.36 10.07
CA THR A 201 22.91 -15.80 9.87
C THR A 201 23.12 -16.71 8.66
N LYS A 202 22.05 -17.36 8.16
CA LYS A 202 22.12 -18.37 7.10
C LYS A 202 21.40 -17.94 5.84
N LYS A 203 21.91 -18.42 4.70
CA LYS A 203 21.27 -18.29 3.38
C LYS A 203 19.85 -18.85 3.32
N GLU A 204 19.54 -19.89 4.09
CA GLU A 204 18.20 -20.49 4.15
C GLU A 204 17.19 -19.53 4.80
N HIS A 205 17.58 -18.82 5.85
CA HIS A 205 16.72 -17.83 6.50
C HIS A 205 16.41 -16.68 5.52
N MET A 206 17.38 -16.32 4.68
CA MET A 206 17.20 -15.31 3.64
C MET A 206 16.23 -15.76 2.54
N ARG A 207 16.22 -17.05 2.18
CA ARG A 207 15.23 -17.59 1.22
C ARG A 207 13.80 -17.56 1.75
N GLY A 208 13.63 -17.70 3.07
CA GLY A 208 12.32 -17.63 3.71
C GLY A 208 11.77 -16.21 3.83
N ASN A 209 12.63 -15.19 3.76
CA ASN A 209 12.23 -13.79 3.88
C ASN A 209 12.29 -13.06 2.53
N GLU A 210 11.15 -13.06 1.83
CA GLU A 210 11.01 -12.38 0.53
C GLU A 210 11.33 -10.88 0.62
N THR A 211 11.02 -10.22 1.74
CA THR A 211 11.28 -8.78 1.91
C THR A 211 12.77 -8.43 1.80
N LEU A 212 13.67 -9.30 2.28
CA LEU A 212 15.12 -9.08 2.24
C LEU A 212 15.71 -9.41 0.87
N LEU A 213 15.13 -10.39 0.17
CA LEU A 213 15.49 -10.68 -1.22
C LEU A 213 15.09 -9.52 -2.13
N ASP A 214 13.89 -8.98 -1.93
CA ASP A 214 13.41 -7.82 -2.65
C ASP A 214 14.23 -6.59 -2.28
N PHE A 215 14.59 -6.40 -1.01
CA PHE A 215 15.51 -5.33 -0.60
C PHE A 215 16.85 -5.45 -1.34
N ARG A 216 17.47 -6.63 -1.38
CA ARG A 216 18.76 -6.86 -2.06
C ARG A 216 18.70 -6.60 -3.58
N THR A 217 17.62 -7.05 -4.22
CA THR A 217 17.45 -6.94 -5.68
C THR A 217 16.97 -5.56 -6.10
N SER A 218 16.24 -4.87 -5.24
CA SER A 218 15.81 -3.50 -5.45
C SER A 218 16.98 -2.53 -5.26
N LYS A 219 16.89 -1.39 -5.94
CA LYS A 219 17.83 -0.29 -5.71
C LYS A 219 17.25 0.62 -4.64
N PHE A 220 17.95 0.73 -3.52
CA PHE A 220 17.58 1.63 -2.44
C PHE A 220 17.72 3.08 -2.89
N VAL A 221 16.66 3.86 -2.79
CA VAL A 221 16.64 5.23 -3.31
C VAL A 221 17.09 6.21 -2.23
N LEU A 222 18.07 7.04 -2.54
CA LEU A 222 18.58 8.12 -1.68
C LEU A 222 18.44 9.46 -2.38
N ARG A 223 18.11 10.52 -1.64
CA ARG A 223 18.05 11.88 -2.18
C ARG A 223 19.15 12.72 -1.57
N ILE A 224 20.05 13.24 -2.38
CA ILE A 224 21.14 14.10 -1.89
C ILE A 224 21.35 15.29 -2.82
N SER A 225 21.87 16.38 -2.26
CA SER A 225 22.21 17.55 -3.05
C SER A 225 23.36 17.24 -4.01
N ARG A 226 23.42 17.99 -5.11
CA ARG A 226 24.51 17.90 -6.09
C ARG A 226 25.89 18.08 -5.45
N ASP A 227 26.02 18.97 -4.48
CA ASP A 227 27.30 19.28 -3.83
C ASP A 227 27.79 18.11 -2.97
N SER A 228 26.92 17.54 -2.13
CA SER A 228 27.22 16.34 -1.33
C SER A 228 27.59 15.15 -2.22
N TYR A 229 26.85 14.96 -3.33
CA TYR A 229 27.16 13.89 -4.27
C TYR A 229 28.52 14.05 -4.93
N GLN A 230 28.92 15.27 -5.31
CA GLN A 230 30.24 15.51 -5.90
C GLN A 230 31.37 15.20 -4.93
N LEU A 231 31.22 15.55 -3.65
CA LEU A 231 32.19 15.22 -2.59
C LEU A 231 32.33 13.70 -2.43
N LEU A 232 31.19 13.00 -2.30
CA LEU A 232 31.16 11.54 -2.20
C LEU A 232 31.79 10.89 -3.43
N LYS A 233 31.43 11.35 -4.64
CA LYS A 233 31.95 10.82 -5.89
C LYS A 233 33.47 11.01 -6.02
N ARG A 234 34.02 12.15 -5.61
CA ARG A 234 35.47 12.39 -5.62
C ARG A 234 36.21 11.40 -4.72
N HIS A 235 35.70 11.18 -3.51
CA HIS A 235 36.30 10.24 -2.57
C HIS A 235 36.20 8.77 -3.05
N LEU A 236 35.09 8.39 -3.67
CA LEU A 236 34.89 7.04 -4.19
C LEU A 236 35.68 6.75 -5.48
N GLN A 237 36.07 7.79 -6.22
CA GLN A 237 36.92 7.65 -7.42
C GLN A 237 38.41 7.43 -7.09
N GLU A 238 38.81 7.61 -5.82
CA GLU A 238 40.15 7.24 -5.37
C GLU A 238 40.31 5.71 -5.42
N ARG A 239 41.46 5.23 -5.92
CA ARG A 239 41.68 3.80 -6.24
C ARG A 239 41.47 2.83 -5.08
N GLN A 240 41.55 3.30 -3.84
CA GLN A 240 41.39 2.49 -2.63
C GLN A 240 39.92 2.11 -2.37
N ASN A 241 38.96 2.85 -2.92
CA ASN A 241 37.52 2.74 -2.58
C ASN A 241 36.66 2.12 -3.69
N ASN A 242 37.28 1.49 -4.70
CA ASN A 242 36.56 1.01 -5.88
C ASN A 242 35.52 -0.07 -5.57
N GLN A 243 35.70 -0.87 -4.52
CA GLN A 243 34.72 -1.90 -4.13
C GLN A 243 33.43 -1.29 -3.58
N ILE A 244 33.53 -0.28 -2.70
CA ILE A 244 32.37 0.44 -2.17
C ILE A 244 31.64 1.13 -3.32
N TRP A 245 32.38 1.71 -4.27
CA TRP A 245 31.82 2.32 -5.46
C TRP A 245 30.97 1.32 -6.27
N ASN A 246 31.46 0.09 -6.48
CA ASN A 246 30.69 -0.97 -7.18
C ASN A 246 29.38 -1.29 -6.44
N ILE A 247 29.43 -1.47 -5.12
CA ILE A 247 28.24 -1.78 -4.29
C ILE A 247 27.22 -0.63 -4.39
N ILE A 248 27.68 0.61 -4.29
CA ILE A 248 26.83 1.80 -4.43
C ILE A 248 26.18 1.86 -5.82
N GLN A 249 26.92 1.56 -6.90
CA GLN A 249 26.37 1.57 -8.26
C GLN A 249 25.34 0.45 -8.51
N GLU A 250 25.56 -0.72 -7.92
CA GLU A 250 24.69 -1.88 -8.08
C GLU A 250 23.39 -1.71 -7.27
N HIS A 251 23.51 -1.37 -5.99
CA HIS A 251 22.42 -1.44 -5.03
C HIS A 251 21.79 -0.09 -4.64
N LEU A 252 22.46 1.04 -4.87
CA LEU A 252 21.88 2.34 -4.55
C LEU A 252 21.44 3.09 -5.81
N TYR A 253 20.32 3.79 -5.70
CA TYR A 253 19.88 4.77 -6.68
C TYR A 253 19.91 6.15 -6.03
N ILE A 254 20.88 6.97 -6.44
CA ILE A 254 21.06 8.31 -5.91
C ILE A 254 20.29 9.30 -6.79
N ASP A 255 19.20 9.85 -6.28
CA ASP A 255 18.41 10.90 -6.88
C ASP A 255 19.00 12.27 -6.50
N ILE A 256 19.64 12.92 -7.47
CA ILE A 256 20.35 14.17 -7.26
C ILE A 256 19.38 15.32 -7.46
N PHE A 257 19.27 16.20 -6.45
CA PHE A 257 18.54 17.46 -6.60
C PHE A 257 19.49 18.65 -6.60
N ASP A 258 19.10 19.68 -7.33
CA ASP A 258 19.84 20.94 -7.41
C ASP A 258 19.31 21.89 -6.32
N GLY A 259 20.15 22.22 -5.36
CA GLY A 259 19.77 23.04 -4.20
C GLY A 259 20.76 22.92 -3.05
N MET A 260 20.50 23.66 -1.98
CA MET A 260 21.28 23.57 -0.75
C MET A 260 21.07 22.19 -0.08
N PRO A 261 22.06 21.66 0.66
CA PRO A 261 21.90 20.43 1.42
C PRO A 261 20.74 20.50 2.42
N ARG A 262 19.98 19.40 2.56
CA ARG A 262 18.88 19.30 3.52
C ARG A 262 19.37 19.33 4.96
N SER A 263 18.54 19.86 5.86
CA SER A 263 18.81 19.78 7.30
C SER A 263 18.60 18.36 7.82
N LYS A 264 19.28 17.99 8.91
CA LYS A 264 19.12 16.66 9.53
C LYS A 264 17.67 16.36 9.92
N SER A 265 16.93 17.35 10.43
CA SER A 265 15.50 17.22 10.75
C SER A 265 14.65 16.88 9.52
N GLN A 266 14.84 17.55 8.38
CA GLN A 266 14.11 17.25 7.14
C GLN A 266 14.41 15.84 6.62
N ILE A 267 15.66 15.42 6.73
CA ILE A 267 16.11 14.08 6.35
C ILE A 267 15.44 13.03 7.22
N ASP A 268 15.47 13.22 8.54
CA ASP A 268 14.90 12.29 9.49
C ASP A 268 13.37 12.27 9.39
N ALA A 269 12.72 13.33 8.94
CA ALA A 269 11.29 13.33 8.67
C ALA A 269 10.92 12.50 7.41
N MET A 270 11.75 12.51 6.36
CA MET A 270 11.44 11.88 5.05
C MET A 270 12.00 10.47 4.85
N SER A 271 13.05 10.10 5.58
CA SER A 271 13.72 8.80 5.49
C SER A 271 12.99 7.71 6.28
N GLY A 272 13.55 6.49 6.34
CA GLY A 272 13.10 5.44 7.27
C GLY A 272 12.34 4.27 6.65
N SER A 273 12.08 4.29 5.34
CA SER A 273 11.44 3.15 4.67
C SER A 273 12.45 2.10 4.22
N LEU A 274 12.00 0.85 4.02
CA LEU A 274 12.84 -0.23 3.50
C LEU A 274 13.28 0.01 2.04
N ALA A 275 12.47 0.71 1.24
CA ALA A 275 12.81 1.01 -0.16
C ALA A 275 13.64 2.30 -0.32
N GLY A 276 13.90 3.01 0.79
CA GLY A 276 14.50 4.34 0.80
C GLY A 276 13.47 5.45 0.58
N GLU A 277 13.89 6.55 -0.04
CA GLU A 277 12.99 7.66 -0.38
C GLU A 277 12.27 7.42 -1.72
N ALA A 278 11.15 8.11 -1.95
CA ALA A 278 10.54 8.08 -3.28
C ALA A 278 11.39 8.86 -4.30
N LYS A 279 11.58 8.30 -5.51
CA LYS A 279 12.12 9.06 -6.65
C LYS A 279 11.22 10.26 -6.92
N ARG A 280 11.79 11.44 -7.18
CA ARG A 280 10.95 12.63 -7.42
C ARG A 280 10.01 12.46 -8.61
N GLU A 281 10.45 11.80 -9.67
CA GLU A 281 9.63 11.52 -10.86
C GLU A 281 8.40 10.66 -10.57
N ALA A 282 8.45 9.77 -9.56
CA ALA A 282 7.29 8.98 -9.16
C ALA A 282 6.15 9.87 -8.66
N ASN A 283 6.48 10.99 -8.01
CA ASN A 283 5.50 11.91 -7.42
C ASN A 283 5.12 13.09 -8.32
N LYS A 284 5.70 13.21 -9.53
CA LYS A 284 5.38 14.29 -10.48
C LYS A 284 4.19 13.99 -11.40
N THR A 285 3.78 12.73 -11.51
CA THR A 285 2.68 12.34 -12.42
C THR A 285 1.40 13.11 -12.08
N LYS A 286 0.64 13.56 -13.09
CA LYS A 286 -0.58 14.34 -12.81
C LYS A 286 -1.65 13.44 -12.16
N VAL A 287 -2.16 13.86 -11.01
CA VAL A 287 -3.21 13.16 -10.26
C VAL A 287 -4.47 14.04 -10.24
N TYR A 288 -5.61 13.44 -10.51
CA TYR A 288 -6.92 14.09 -10.44
C TYR A 288 -7.50 13.98 -9.02
N TYR A 289 -6.97 14.79 -8.10
CA TYR A 289 -7.39 14.78 -6.69
C TYR A 289 -8.68 15.58 -6.43
N GLY A 290 -9.21 16.29 -7.44
CA GLY A 290 -10.48 17.02 -7.30
C GLY A 290 -11.67 16.08 -7.10
N LEU A 291 -12.72 16.61 -6.47
CA LEU A 291 -13.96 15.89 -6.21
C LEU A 291 -14.84 15.82 -7.46
N LEU A 292 -15.64 14.76 -7.59
CA LEU A 292 -16.63 14.66 -8.67
C LEU A 292 -17.73 15.69 -8.50
N LYS A 293 -18.27 16.18 -9.62
CA LYS A 293 -19.40 17.11 -9.59
C LYS A 293 -20.63 16.40 -9.04
N GLU A 294 -21.23 16.96 -8.00
CA GLU A 294 -22.51 16.46 -7.50
C GLU A 294 -23.63 16.73 -8.52
N PRO A 295 -24.53 15.74 -8.76
CA PRO A 295 -25.69 15.96 -9.59
C PRO A 295 -26.66 16.94 -8.93
N GLU A 296 -27.32 17.76 -9.74
CA GLU A 296 -28.39 18.64 -9.28
C GLU A 296 -29.62 17.78 -8.95
N ILE A 297 -29.95 17.67 -7.66
CA ILE A 297 -31.13 16.96 -7.18
C ILE A 297 -32.23 18.00 -7.00
N GLU A 298 -33.27 17.94 -7.84
CA GLU A 298 -34.47 18.75 -7.65
C GLU A 298 -35.19 18.26 -6.38
N LEU A 299 -35.36 19.17 -5.41
CA LEU A 299 -36.23 18.91 -4.28
C LEU A 299 -37.67 18.95 -4.79
N PRO A 300 -38.49 17.90 -4.59
CA PRO A 300 -39.92 18.07 -4.63
C PRO A 300 -40.25 19.12 -3.56
N LEU A 301 -40.67 20.30 -4.00
CA LEU A 301 -41.35 21.22 -3.10
C LEU A 301 -42.68 20.54 -2.79
N ASP A 302 -42.96 20.32 -1.51
CA ASP A 302 -44.28 19.90 -1.07
C ASP A 302 -45.26 21.00 -1.49
N ASP A 303 -46.06 20.74 -2.52
CA ASP A 303 -47.23 21.54 -2.92
C ASP A 303 -48.37 21.30 -1.90
N GLU A 304 -48.11 21.48 -0.60
CA GLU A 304 -49.12 21.39 0.47
C GLU A 304 -49.48 22.74 1.09
N ASP A 305 -49.42 23.83 0.30
CA ASP A 305 -49.87 25.18 0.71
C ASP A 305 -50.87 25.81 -0.30
N GLU A 306 -51.66 25.01 -1.03
CA GLU A 306 -52.80 25.51 -1.84
C GLU A 306 -54.20 25.11 -1.27
N GLU A 307 -54.33 24.99 0.05
CA GLU A 307 -55.65 25.01 0.70
C GLU A 307 -55.71 26.02 1.85
N ALA A 308 -55.57 27.31 1.52
CA ALA A 308 -55.99 28.38 2.41
C ALA A 308 -56.50 29.62 1.63
N GLU A 309 -57.80 29.88 1.81
CA GLU A 309 -58.48 31.18 1.71
C GLU A 309 -58.73 31.78 0.30
N ASN A 310 -59.87 31.39 -0.27
CA ASN A 310 -60.68 32.30 -1.09
C ASN A 310 -61.35 33.35 -0.17
N GLU A 311 -60.70 34.48 0.07
CA GLU A 311 -61.40 35.75 0.33
C GLU A 311 -60.80 36.89 -0.50
N GLU A 312 -61.68 37.54 -1.26
CA GLU A 312 -61.36 38.58 -2.22
C GLU A 312 -60.89 39.89 -1.55
N GLY A 313 -59.82 40.48 -2.11
CA GLY A 313 -59.66 41.94 -2.16
C GLY A 313 -58.63 42.58 -1.23
N LYS A 314 -57.37 42.68 -1.69
CA LYS A 314 -56.46 43.84 -1.49
C LYS A 314 -55.14 43.70 -2.30
N PRO A 315 -54.45 44.80 -2.63
CA PRO A 315 -53.57 44.87 -3.80
C PRO A 315 -52.19 44.24 -3.59
N LYS A 316 -51.69 43.63 -4.68
CA LYS A 316 -50.39 42.97 -4.82
C LYS A 316 -49.23 43.82 -4.27
N LYS A 317 -48.74 43.49 -3.08
CA LYS A 317 -47.39 43.90 -2.61
C LYS A 317 -46.36 43.10 -3.40
N LYS A 318 -45.41 43.81 -4.03
CA LYS A 318 -44.24 43.26 -4.71
C LYS A 318 -43.56 42.21 -3.81
N LYS A 319 -43.51 40.96 -4.29
CA LYS A 319 -42.63 39.92 -3.72
C LYS A 319 -41.20 40.46 -3.72
N PRO A 320 -40.46 40.47 -2.60
CA PRO A 320 -39.02 40.64 -2.66
C PRO A 320 -38.45 39.50 -3.50
N LYS A 321 -37.58 39.83 -4.47
CA LYS A 321 -36.80 38.83 -5.19
C LYS A 321 -36.09 37.97 -4.14
N LYS A 322 -36.57 36.74 -3.95
CA LYS A 322 -35.84 35.69 -3.27
C LYS A 322 -34.64 35.43 -4.16
N ASP A 323 -33.48 35.94 -3.76
CA ASP A 323 -32.23 35.62 -4.43
C ASP A 323 -32.13 34.11 -4.51
N SER A 324 -32.11 33.60 -5.74
CA SER A 324 -31.79 32.22 -6.06
C SER A 324 -30.34 31.98 -5.63
N MET A 325 -30.13 31.65 -4.35
CA MET A 325 -28.89 31.06 -3.86
C MET A 325 -28.74 29.69 -4.54
N GLY A 326 -28.13 29.70 -5.72
CA GLY A 326 -27.94 28.49 -6.52
C GLY A 326 -27.39 28.69 -7.93
N SER A 327 -27.22 29.92 -8.42
CA SER A 327 -26.73 30.14 -9.79
C SER A 327 -25.53 31.09 -9.86
N LYS A 328 -24.51 30.86 -9.03
CA LYS A 328 -23.14 31.13 -9.44
C LYS A 328 -22.59 29.82 -9.93
N SER A 329 -22.37 29.70 -11.24
CA SER A 329 -21.71 28.55 -11.86
C SER A 329 -20.46 28.20 -11.05
N LYS A 330 -20.52 27.14 -10.23
CA LYS A 330 -19.36 26.67 -9.46
C LYS A 330 -18.26 26.42 -10.48
N LYS A 331 -17.19 27.23 -10.43
CA LYS A 331 -15.99 27.09 -11.25
C LYS A 331 -15.60 25.61 -11.19
N GLN A 332 -15.64 24.92 -12.32
CA GLN A 332 -15.35 23.49 -12.37
C GLN A 332 -13.91 23.30 -11.89
N ASP A 333 -13.70 22.44 -10.89
CA ASP A 333 -12.36 22.15 -10.39
C ASP A 333 -11.56 21.54 -11.55
N PRO A 334 -10.48 22.19 -12.02
CA PRO A 334 -9.69 21.69 -13.16
C PRO A 334 -8.96 20.38 -12.83
N ASN A 335 -8.85 20.04 -11.54
CA ASN A 335 -8.20 18.83 -11.05
C ASN A 335 -9.21 17.71 -10.75
N ALA A 336 -10.51 17.94 -10.96
CA ALA A 336 -11.51 16.88 -10.87
C ALA A 336 -11.48 15.97 -12.11
N PRO A 337 -11.55 14.65 -11.95
CA PRO A 337 -11.68 13.75 -13.09
C PRO A 337 -13.09 13.84 -13.70
N SER A 338 -13.21 13.45 -14.98
CA SER A 338 -14.53 13.27 -15.60
C SER A 338 -15.30 12.13 -14.92
N GLN A 339 -16.62 12.28 -14.75
CA GLN A 339 -17.48 11.26 -14.14
C GLN A 339 -17.35 9.89 -14.80
N ASN A 340 -17.13 9.86 -16.12
CA ASN A 340 -17.02 8.64 -16.92
C ASN A 340 -15.59 8.08 -17.01
N ARG A 341 -14.64 8.60 -16.23
CA ARG A 341 -13.24 8.11 -16.26
C ARG A 341 -13.17 6.65 -15.83
N ILE A 342 -13.90 6.30 -14.78
CA ILE A 342 -14.17 4.94 -14.36
C ILE A 342 -15.70 4.74 -14.38
N PRO A 343 -16.21 3.55 -14.71
CA PRO A 343 -17.65 3.30 -14.71
C PRO A 343 -18.16 3.31 -13.26
N LEU A 344 -18.84 4.38 -12.86
CA LEU A 344 -19.44 4.52 -11.54
C LEU A 344 -20.94 4.14 -11.59
N PRO A 345 -21.49 3.58 -10.51
CA PRO A 345 -22.91 3.31 -10.42
C PRO A 345 -23.76 4.57 -10.56
N GLU A 346 -24.90 4.45 -11.23
CA GLU A 346 -25.91 5.51 -11.23
C GLU A 346 -26.59 5.60 -9.85
N LEU A 347 -26.99 6.81 -9.48
CA LEU A 347 -27.64 7.09 -8.20
C LEU A 347 -29.07 6.57 -8.20
N LYS A 348 -29.36 5.64 -7.29
CA LYS A 348 -30.72 5.13 -7.05
C LYS A 348 -31.56 6.21 -6.35
N ASP A 349 -32.89 6.09 -6.43
CA ASP A 349 -33.79 7.05 -5.77
C ASP A 349 -33.66 7.03 -4.24
N SER A 350 -33.33 5.88 -3.65
CA SER A 350 -32.97 5.76 -2.23
C SER A 350 -31.75 6.60 -1.85
N ASP A 351 -30.77 6.65 -2.75
CA ASP A 351 -29.50 7.34 -2.52
C ASP A 351 -29.69 8.84 -2.67
N LYS A 352 -30.57 9.27 -3.59
CA LYS A 352 -31.01 10.66 -3.72
C LYS A 352 -31.69 11.13 -2.43
N LEU A 353 -32.59 10.31 -1.85
CA LEU A 353 -33.25 10.63 -0.58
C LEU A 353 -32.23 10.75 0.57
N ASP A 354 -31.29 9.80 0.71
CA ASP A 354 -30.28 9.87 1.78
C ASP A 354 -29.31 11.04 1.59
N LYS A 355 -29.01 11.43 0.33
CA LYS A 355 -28.27 12.66 0.03
C LYS A 355 -29.03 13.92 0.42
N ILE A 356 -30.35 14.00 0.19
CA ILE A 356 -31.15 15.14 0.66
C ILE A 356 -31.13 15.22 2.19
N MET A 357 -31.25 14.08 2.87
CA MET A 357 -31.12 13.99 4.34
C MET A 357 -29.73 14.49 4.79
N TYR A 358 -28.66 14.05 4.12
CA TYR A 358 -27.30 14.51 4.36
C TYR A 358 -27.18 16.04 4.20
N MET A 359 -27.76 16.60 3.13
CA MET A 359 -27.76 18.05 2.89
C MET A 359 -28.51 18.82 3.97
N LYS A 360 -29.69 18.34 4.41
CA LYS A 360 -30.41 18.93 5.55
C LYS A 360 -29.59 18.86 6.84
N GLU A 361 -28.99 17.72 7.16
CA GLU A 361 -28.14 17.58 8.35
C GLU A 361 -26.87 18.46 8.27
N ALA A 362 -26.31 18.66 7.08
CA ALA A 362 -25.16 19.53 6.87
C ALA A 362 -25.49 21.01 7.16
N THR A 363 -26.73 21.47 6.95
CA THR A 363 -27.14 22.84 7.33
C THR A 363 -27.13 23.07 8.85
N LYS A 364 -27.26 22.00 9.63
CA LYS A 364 -27.25 22.02 11.10
C LYS A 364 -25.90 21.62 11.69
N ARG A 365 -24.90 21.41 10.85
CA ARG A 365 -23.57 21.01 11.28
C ARG A 365 -22.89 22.17 12.02
N ILE A 366 -22.34 21.87 13.18
CA ILE A 366 -21.52 22.84 13.93
C ILE A 366 -20.17 22.96 13.24
N ARG A 367 -19.78 24.18 12.90
CA ARG A 367 -18.46 24.47 12.34
C ARG A 367 -17.40 24.34 13.44
N LEU A 368 -16.40 23.49 13.20
CA LEU A 368 -15.35 23.22 14.16
C LEU A 368 -14.19 24.19 13.98
N GLY A 369 -13.38 24.37 15.00
CA GLY A 369 -12.17 25.19 14.93
C GLY A 369 -11.39 25.13 16.22
N SER A 370 -10.38 25.99 16.36
CA SER A 370 -9.59 26.11 17.60
C SER A 370 -10.46 26.39 18.82
N ASP A 371 -11.50 27.21 18.64
CA ASP A 371 -12.35 27.68 19.73
C ASP A 371 -13.56 26.75 19.96
N ASN A 372 -13.95 25.97 18.93
CA ASN A 372 -15.10 25.09 18.94
C ASN A 372 -14.67 23.64 18.68
N LEU A 373 -14.37 22.92 19.76
CA LEU A 373 -13.98 21.51 19.70
C LEU A 373 -15.21 20.58 19.60
N PRO A 374 -15.10 19.45 18.90
CA PRO A 374 -16.14 18.44 18.85
C PRO A 374 -16.31 17.78 20.23
N SER A 375 -17.55 17.38 20.53
CA SER A 375 -17.80 16.48 21.66
C SER A 375 -17.35 15.06 21.30
N VAL A 376 -16.60 14.43 22.20
CA VAL A 376 -16.06 13.07 22.01
C VAL A 376 -16.86 12.08 22.85
N CYS A 377 -17.64 11.23 22.19
CA CYS A 377 -18.38 10.13 22.82
C CYS A 377 -17.60 8.83 22.66
N PHE A 378 -17.13 8.27 23.77
CA PHE A 378 -16.33 7.05 23.77
C PHE A 378 -17.19 5.82 24.07
N TYR A 379 -17.27 4.90 23.12
CA TYR A 379 -17.87 3.58 23.28
C TYR A 379 -16.82 2.56 23.66
N THR A 380 -16.92 2.12 24.91
CA THR A 380 -16.22 0.94 25.39
C THR A 380 -17.08 -0.29 25.18
N PHE A 381 -16.64 -1.25 24.37
CA PHE A 381 -17.33 -2.52 24.27
C PHE A 381 -17.06 -3.37 25.53
N LEU A 382 -17.95 -3.27 26.53
CA LEU A 382 -17.79 -3.82 27.89
C LEU A 382 -17.79 -5.36 27.99
N ASN A 383 -18.14 -6.09 26.92
CA ASN A 383 -18.10 -7.56 26.84
C ASN A 383 -17.23 -8.05 25.67
N ALA A 384 -16.13 -7.34 25.38
CA ALA A 384 -15.21 -7.67 24.29
C ALA A 384 -14.14 -8.72 24.66
N TYR A 385 -14.39 -9.61 25.63
CA TYR A 385 -13.47 -10.72 25.99
C TYR A 385 -13.08 -11.61 24.79
N GLN A 386 -13.89 -11.60 23.74
CA GLN A 386 -13.66 -12.33 22.48
C GLN A 386 -12.70 -11.60 21.52
N GLY A 387 -12.08 -10.50 21.95
CA GLY A 387 -11.08 -9.72 21.19
C GLY A 387 -11.70 -8.93 20.04
N LEU A 388 -12.15 -7.71 20.31
CA LEU A 388 -12.62 -6.80 19.25
C LEU A 388 -11.42 -6.35 18.39
N THR A 389 -11.47 -6.67 17.11
CA THR A 389 -10.37 -6.45 16.16
C THR A 389 -10.66 -5.33 15.17
N ALA A 390 -11.93 -5.17 14.77
CA ALA A 390 -12.35 -4.18 13.78
C ALA A 390 -13.67 -3.53 14.18
N VAL A 391 -13.84 -2.24 13.88
CA VAL A 391 -15.10 -1.52 14.06
C VAL A 391 -15.32 -0.59 12.88
N ASP A 392 -16.56 -0.50 12.41
CA ASP A 392 -16.97 0.53 11.47
C ASP A 392 -18.36 1.09 11.86
N PHE A 393 -18.61 2.33 11.44
CA PHE A 393 -19.86 3.05 11.65
C PHE A 393 -20.44 3.42 10.29
N THR A 394 -21.76 3.30 10.15
CA THR A 394 -22.45 3.86 8.96
C THR A 394 -22.32 5.39 8.93
N ASP A 395 -22.36 5.98 7.74
CA ASP A 395 -22.21 7.43 7.55
C ASP A 395 -23.22 8.27 8.35
N ASP A 396 -24.47 7.81 8.44
CA ASP A 396 -25.54 8.43 9.22
C ASP A 396 -25.57 7.99 10.70
N SER A 397 -24.58 7.20 11.11
CA SER A 397 -24.41 6.67 12.47
C SER A 397 -25.60 5.82 12.96
N SER A 398 -26.36 5.21 12.04
CA SER A 398 -27.52 4.37 12.36
C SER A 398 -27.15 2.96 12.83
N LEU A 399 -26.08 2.39 12.30
CA LEU A 399 -25.58 1.05 12.63
C LEU A 399 -24.08 1.11 12.99
N ILE A 400 -23.68 0.19 13.86
CA ILE A 400 -22.29 -0.10 14.20
C ILE A 400 -22.04 -1.58 13.90
N ALA A 401 -20.90 -1.89 13.28
CA ALA A 401 -20.45 -3.26 13.12
C ALA A 401 -19.12 -3.46 13.84
N GLY A 402 -18.97 -4.61 14.51
CA GLY A 402 -17.76 -5.04 15.21
C GLY A 402 -17.34 -6.43 14.74
N GLY A 403 -16.05 -6.57 14.45
CA GLY A 403 -15.38 -7.82 14.09
C GLY A 403 -14.63 -8.35 15.30
N PHE A 404 -14.72 -9.66 15.51
CA PHE A 404 -14.16 -10.31 16.69
C PHE A 404 -13.13 -11.37 16.30
N ALA A 405 -12.20 -11.64 17.21
CA ALA A 405 -11.21 -12.69 17.05
C ALA A 405 -11.84 -14.10 17.06
N ASP A 406 -13.06 -14.24 17.61
CA ASP A 406 -13.84 -15.48 17.58
C ASP A 406 -14.54 -15.76 16.24
N SER A 407 -14.17 -15.05 15.16
CA SER A 407 -14.73 -15.11 13.80
C SER A 407 -16.16 -14.59 13.62
N THR A 408 -16.74 -13.98 14.65
CA THR A 408 -18.08 -13.39 14.54
C THR A 408 -18.05 -11.94 14.06
N VAL A 409 -19.09 -11.56 13.31
CA VAL A 409 -19.40 -10.16 13.00
C VAL A 409 -20.69 -9.80 13.73
N ARG A 410 -20.67 -8.71 14.50
CA ARG A 410 -21.84 -8.23 15.25
C ARG A 410 -22.27 -6.89 14.72
N VAL A 411 -23.57 -6.72 14.54
CA VAL A 411 -24.19 -5.45 14.12
C VAL A 411 -25.12 -4.99 15.23
N TRP A 412 -24.97 -3.73 15.63
CA TRP A 412 -25.81 -3.05 16.61
C TRP A 412 -26.53 -1.88 15.93
N SER A 413 -27.80 -1.66 16.28
CA SER A 413 -28.49 -0.43 15.91
C SER A 413 -28.25 0.67 16.94
N VAL A 414 -28.03 1.90 16.47
CA VAL A 414 -27.82 3.09 17.30
C VAL A 414 -29.09 3.94 17.25
N THR A 415 -29.21 4.80 16.23
CA THR A 415 -30.28 5.80 16.11
C THR A 415 -31.68 5.16 16.05
N PRO A 416 -31.99 4.28 15.09
CA PRO A 416 -33.21 3.48 15.20
C PRO A 416 -33.00 2.35 16.23
N LYS A 417 -34.01 2.10 17.07
CA LYS A 417 -34.03 0.92 17.95
C LYS A 417 -34.12 -0.40 17.17
N LYS A 418 -34.55 -0.32 15.91
CA LYS A 418 -34.70 -1.46 15.00
C LYS A 418 -33.53 -1.54 14.04
N LEU A 419 -33.02 -2.74 13.81
CA LEU A 419 -32.00 -3.01 12.77
C LEU A 419 -32.52 -2.72 11.36
N ARG A 420 -33.84 -2.80 11.16
CA ARG A 420 -34.51 -2.55 9.88
C ARG A 420 -35.43 -1.35 10.01
N LYS A 421 -34.99 -0.20 9.51
CA LYS A 421 -35.83 0.99 9.31
C LYS A 421 -35.53 1.60 7.94
N VAL A 422 -36.57 1.77 7.14
CA VAL A 422 -36.50 2.55 5.90
C VAL A 422 -36.79 4.01 6.27
N LYS A 423 -35.97 4.93 5.78
CA LYS A 423 -36.23 6.37 5.90
C LYS A 423 -37.28 6.77 4.87
N SER A 424 -38.34 7.43 5.31
CA SER A 424 -39.43 7.95 4.48
C SER A 424 -39.34 9.46 4.33
N ALA A 425 -40.10 10.04 3.41
CA ALA A 425 -40.18 11.50 3.27
C ALA A 425 -40.65 12.18 4.57
N ALA A 426 -41.52 11.55 5.36
CA ALA A 426 -41.95 12.08 6.65
C ALA A 426 -40.80 12.22 7.67
N ASP A 427 -39.75 11.40 7.56
CA ASP A 427 -38.55 11.54 8.41
C ASP A 427 -37.74 12.81 8.06
N LEU A 428 -37.96 13.45 6.90
CA LEU A 428 -37.32 14.73 6.55
C LEU A 428 -37.77 15.87 7.46
N ASN A 429 -39.03 15.85 7.91
CA ASN A 429 -39.58 16.87 8.81
C ASN A 429 -39.03 16.70 10.22
N LEU A 430 -38.67 15.46 10.60
CA LEU A 430 -38.00 15.21 11.88
C LEU A 430 -36.59 15.78 11.92
N ILE A 431 -35.90 16.00 10.80
CA ILE A 431 -34.57 16.63 10.80
C ILE A 431 -34.65 18.10 11.19
N ASP A 432 -35.79 18.76 10.97
CA ASP A 432 -35.97 20.18 11.25
C ASP A 432 -36.04 20.48 12.75
N LYS A 433 -36.20 19.47 13.61
CA LYS A 433 -36.00 19.62 15.06
C LYS A 433 -34.53 19.88 15.40
N GLU A 434 -34.29 20.66 16.45
CA GLU A 434 -32.93 21.04 16.83
C GLU A 434 -32.16 19.90 17.49
N SER A 435 -32.84 19.01 18.23
CA SER A 435 -32.20 17.87 18.87
C SER A 435 -31.51 16.96 17.85
N ASP A 436 -30.28 16.55 18.17
CA ASP A 436 -29.58 15.51 17.41
C ASP A 436 -30.03 14.14 17.93
N ASP A 437 -30.70 13.38 17.07
CA ASP A 437 -31.22 12.05 17.39
C ASP A 437 -30.11 11.07 17.79
N VAL A 438 -28.91 11.22 17.21
CA VAL A 438 -27.77 10.40 17.58
C VAL A 438 -27.37 10.72 19.01
N LEU A 439 -27.21 12.01 19.35
CA LEU A 439 -26.81 12.45 20.68
C LEU A 439 -27.88 12.11 21.74
N GLU A 440 -29.16 12.32 21.44
CA GLU A 440 -30.26 11.98 22.35
C GLU A 440 -30.29 10.48 22.64
N ARG A 441 -30.12 9.66 21.60
CA ARG A 441 -30.10 8.20 21.74
C ARG A 441 -28.95 7.72 22.61
N ILE A 442 -27.77 8.28 22.45
CA ILE A 442 -26.57 7.77 23.13
C ILE A 442 -26.55 8.16 24.60
N MET A 443 -27.27 9.22 24.96
CA MET A 443 -27.55 9.58 26.35
C MET A 443 -28.60 8.65 27.01
N ASP A 444 -29.44 7.98 26.22
CA ASP A 444 -30.37 6.94 26.70
C ASP A 444 -29.68 5.56 26.79
N GLU A 445 -28.76 5.42 27.73
CA GLU A 445 -27.98 4.18 27.93
C GLU A 445 -28.81 3.01 28.50
N LYS A 446 -29.98 3.30 29.09
CA LYS A 446 -30.80 2.28 29.76
C LYS A 446 -31.63 1.46 28.78
N THR A 447 -31.93 1.99 27.60
CA THR A 447 -32.71 1.24 26.61
C THR A 447 -31.80 0.44 25.68
N ALA A 448 -32.00 -0.89 25.68
CA ALA A 448 -31.29 -1.79 24.78
C ALA A 448 -31.74 -1.56 23.33
N SER A 449 -30.78 -1.60 22.41
CA SER A 449 -31.04 -1.70 20.97
C SER A 449 -30.92 -3.14 20.47
N GLU A 450 -31.47 -3.40 19.29
CA GLU A 450 -31.33 -4.70 18.64
C GLU A 450 -29.87 -4.95 18.24
N SER A 451 -29.41 -6.18 18.48
CA SER A 451 -28.11 -6.66 18.02
C SER A 451 -28.27 -7.98 17.27
N LYS A 452 -27.44 -8.18 16.24
CA LYS A 452 -27.41 -9.40 15.45
C LYS A 452 -25.99 -9.90 15.31
N ILE A 453 -25.82 -11.20 15.55
CA ILE A 453 -24.56 -11.91 15.32
C ILE A 453 -24.65 -12.64 13.98
N MET A 454 -23.62 -12.47 13.16
CA MET A 454 -23.46 -13.13 11.88
C MET A 454 -22.30 -14.11 11.97
N TYR A 455 -22.59 -15.37 11.66
CA TYR A 455 -21.62 -16.46 11.66
C TYR A 455 -21.24 -16.81 10.23
N GLY A 456 -19.96 -17.05 10.00
CA GLY A 456 -19.52 -17.62 8.75
C GLY A 456 -18.02 -17.75 8.63
N HIS A 457 -17.24 -16.77 9.10
CA HIS A 457 -15.79 -16.82 9.04
C HIS A 457 -15.24 -17.98 9.86
N SER A 458 -14.02 -18.41 9.51
CA SER A 458 -13.29 -19.45 10.25
C SER A 458 -12.04 -18.92 10.96
N GLY A 459 -11.85 -17.60 10.97
CA GLY A 459 -10.77 -16.93 11.70
C GLY A 459 -11.17 -15.51 12.13
N PRO A 460 -10.31 -14.82 12.89
CA PRO A 460 -10.46 -13.42 13.26
C PRO A 460 -10.86 -12.51 12.10
N VAL A 461 -11.67 -11.50 12.38
CA VAL A 461 -12.13 -10.51 11.39
C VAL A 461 -11.35 -9.21 11.56
N TYR A 462 -10.44 -8.88 10.65
CA TYR A 462 -9.54 -7.72 10.80
C TYR A 462 -10.06 -6.42 10.20
N GLY A 463 -10.90 -6.49 9.17
CA GLY A 463 -11.45 -5.33 8.49
C GLY A 463 -12.95 -5.45 8.30
N ILE A 464 -13.65 -4.34 8.47
CA ILE A 464 -15.09 -4.22 8.26
C ILE A 464 -15.37 -2.91 7.53
N SER A 465 -16.28 -2.94 6.56
CA SER A 465 -16.72 -1.73 5.89
C SER A 465 -18.20 -1.78 5.51
N PHE A 466 -18.95 -0.76 5.90
CA PHE A 466 -20.33 -0.57 5.44
C PHE A 466 -20.38 -0.04 4.01
N SER A 467 -21.37 -0.50 3.24
CA SER A 467 -21.69 0.15 1.97
C SER A 467 -22.35 1.52 2.21
N PRO A 468 -22.14 2.51 1.33
CA PRO A 468 -22.76 3.83 1.47
C PRO A 468 -24.30 3.80 1.50
N ASP A 469 -24.90 2.80 0.83
CA ASP A 469 -26.35 2.59 0.80
C ASP A 469 -26.91 1.85 2.03
N ARG A 470 -26.02 1.36 2.92
CA ARG A 470 -26.35 0.55 4.12
C ARG A 470 -27.06 -0.77 3.81
N ASN A 471 -27.01 -1.25 2.57
CA ASN A 471 -27.60 -2.55 2.21
C ASN A 471 -26.62 -3.70 2.47
N TYR A 472 -25.33 -3.41 2.44
CA TYR A 472 -24.28 -4.41 2.53
C TYR A 472 -23.25 -4.07 3.61
N LEU A 473 -22.62 -5.12 4.12
CA LEU A 473 -21.45 -5.06 4.97
C LEU A 473 -20.37 -5.94 4.36
N LEU A 474 -19.14 -5.45 4.29
CA LEU A 474 -17.96 -6.25 3.99
C LEU A 474 -17.26 -6.62 5.30
N SER A 475 -16.76 -7.85 5.36
CA SER A 475 -15.81 -8.27 6.39
C SER A 475 -14.64 -9.02 5.76
N SER A 476 -13.43 -8.70 6.19
CA SER A 476 -12.19 -9.40 5.83
C SER A 476 -11.67 -10.18 7.02
N SER A 477 -11.14 -11.38 6.77
CA SER A 477 -10.73 -12.30 7.82
C SER A 477 -9.36 -12.92 7.56
N GLU A 478 -8.78 -13.49 8.63
CA GLU A 478 -7.59 -14.34 8.56
C GLU A 478 -7.76 -15.54 7.62
N ASP A 479 -8.99 -16.02 7.43
CA ASP A 479 -9.31 -17.17 6.55
C ASP A 479 -9.02 -16.92 5.04
N GLY A 480 -8.53 -15.73 4.68
CA GLY A 480 -8.20 -15.33 3.32
C GLY A 480 -9.42 -14.91 2.49
N THR A 481 -10.61 -14.85 3.10
CA THR A 481 -11.84 -14.49 2.41
C THR A 481 -12.34 -13.11 2.82
N VAL A 482 -12.93 -12.42 1.83
CA VAL A 482 -13.75 -11.24 2.09
C VAL A 482 -15.20 -11.63 1.87
N ARG A 483 -16.10 -11.31 2.81
CA ARG A 483 -17.51 -11.69 2.74
C ARG A 483 -18.41 -10.48 2.64
N LEU A 484 -19.41 -10.59 1.76
CA LEU A 484 -20.47 -9.63 1.61
C LEU A 484 -21.70 -10.12 2.36
N TRP A 485 -22.14 -9.37 3.36
CA TRP A 485 -23.34 -9.64 4.13
C TRP A 485 -24.46 -8.72 3.68
N SER A 486 -25.68 -9.23 3.61
CA SER A 486 -26.86 -8.39 3.45
C SER A 486 -27.33 -7.88 4.81
N LEU A 487 -27.55 -6.59 4.96
CA LEU A 487 -28.11 -5.98 6.17
C LEU A 487 -29.65 -6.10 6.23
N LEU A 488 -30.29 -6.58 5.16
CA LEU A 488 -31.73 -6.85 5.13
C LEU A 488 -32.05 -8.23 5.72
N THR A 489 -31.25 -9.25 5.35
CA THR A 489 -31.44 -10.64 5.78
C THR A 489 -30.46 -11.08 6.87
N PHE A 490 -29.37 -10.33 7.09
CA PHE A 490 -28.25 -10.68 7.98
C PHE A 490 -27.64 -12.05 7.68
N THR A 491 -27.49 -12.34 6.38
CA THR A 491 -26.87 -13.56 5.87
C THR A 491 -25.72 -13.22 4.92
N CYS A 492 -24.75 -14.14 4.80
CA CYS A 492 -23.66 -14.03 3.84
C CYS A 492 -24.20 -14.27 2.42
N LEU A 493 -24.00 -13.30 1.53
CA LEU A 493 -24.38 -13.40 0.12
C LEU A 493 -23.26 -14.01 -0.72
N VAL A 494 -22.05 -13.46 -0.56
CA VAL A 494 -20.90 -13.76 -1.42
C VAL A 494 -19.65 -13.90 -0.57
N ALA A 495 -18.81 -14.87 -0.91
CA ALA A 495 -17.45 -15.00 -0.40
C ALA A 495 -16.45 -14.80 -1.54
N TYR A 496 -15.72 -13.69 -1.50
CA TYR A 496 -14.64 -13.39 -2.43
C TYR A 496 -13.37 -14.09 -1.97
N LYS A 497 -12.78 -14.86 -2.88
CA LYS A 497 -11.53 -15.58 -2.68
C LYS A 497 -10.52 -15.09 -3.70
N GLY A 498 -9.32 -14.76 -3.23
CA GLY A 498 -8.21 -14.40 -4.11
C GLY A 498 -6.96 -13.99 -3.36
N HIS A 499 -7.07 -13.60 -2.09
CA HIS A 499 -5.95 -13.65 -1.17
C HIS A 499 -5.82 -15.09 -0.66
N ASN A 500 -4.60 -15.63 -0.65
CA ASN A 500 -4.30 -16.94 -0.04
C ASN A 500 -3.82 -16.80 1.41
N TYR A 501 -3.77 -15.57 1.90
CA TYR A 501 -3.21 -15.17 3.18
C TYR A 501 -4.21 -14.25 3.91
N PRO A 502 -3.98 -13.95 5.20
CA PRO A 502 -4.84 -13.05 5.97
C PRO A 502 -5.10 -11.73 5.27
N VAL A 503 -6.36 -11.28 5.28
CA VAL A 503 -6.79 -10.00 4.71
C VAL A 503 -6.97 -9.00 5.84
N TRP A 504 -6.04 -8.05 5.95
CA TRP A 504 -5.96 -7.10 7.05
C TRP A 504 -7.04 -6.04 6.99
N ASP A 505 -7.31 -5.49 5.81
CA ASP A 505 -8.24 -4.38 5.65
C ASP A 505 -9.11 -4.54 4.40
N THR A 506 -10.31 -3.98 4.47
CA THR A 506 -11.25 -3.90 3.36
C THR A 506 -12.03 -2.61 3.44
N GLN A 507 -12.23 -1.94 2.30
CA GLN A 507 -13.04 -0.74 2.25
C GLN A 507 -13.90 -0.67 1.00
N PHE A 508 -15.17 -0.29 1.16
CA PHE A 508 -16.01 0.12 0.03
C PHE A 508 -15.55 1.43 -0.60
N SER A 509 -15.82 1.56 -1.90
CA SER A 509 -15.82 2.85 -2.57
C SER A 509 -16.88 3.79 -1.96
N PRO A 510 -16.63 5.11 -1.93
CA PRO A 510 -17.61 6.11 -1.51
C PRO A 510 -18.93 6.08 -2.30
N TYR A 511 -18.93 5.51 -3.52
CA TYR A 511 -20.12 5.36 -4.36
C TYR A 511 -20.68 3.92 -4.35
N GLY A 512 -20.12 3.03 -3.54
CA GLY A 512 -20.44 1.60 -3.55
C GLY A 512 -19.94 0.88 -4.80
N TYR A 513 -20.47 -0.32 -5.03
CA TYR A 513 -20.12 -1.26 -6.11
C TYR A 513 -18.67 -1.77 -6.11
N TYR A 514 -17.67 -0.90 -6.09
CA TYR A 514 -16.28 -1.30 -5.92
C TYR A 514 -15.90 -1.38 -4.45
N PHE A 515 -14.96 -2.26 -4.16
CA PHE A 515 -14.27 -2.29 -2.88
C PHE A 515 -12.82 -2.72 -3.07
N VAL A 516 -11.98 -2.40 -2.10
CA VAL A 516 -10.57 -2.76 -2.08
C VAL A 516 -10.32 -3.68 -0.89
N SER A 517 -9.40 -4.62 -1.04
CA SER A 517 -8.85 -5.41 0.07
C SER A 517 -7.32 -5.36 0.06
N GLY A 518 -6.72 -5.29 1.24
CA GLY A 518 -5.28 -5.40 1.47
C GLY A 518 -4.96 -6.61 2.33
N GLY A 519 -3.91 -7.35 1.99
CA GLY A 519 -3.56 -8.57 2.70
C GLY A 519 -2.07 -8.74 2.96
N HIS A 520 -1.76 -9.84 3.63
CA HIS A 520 -0.40 -10.28 3.93
C HIS A 520 0.38 -10.75 2.68
N ASP A 521 -0.31 -10.99 1.57
CA ASP A 521 0.33 -11.28 0.27
C ASP A 521 0.91 -10.05 -0.45
N ARG A 522 1.07 -8.93 0.28
CA ARG A 522 1.76 -7.70 -0.15
C ARG A 522 1.10 -6.96 -1.32
N VAL A 523 -0.12 -7.36 -1.67
CA VAL A 523 -0.90 -6.79 -2.76
C VAL A 523 -2.25 -6.29 -2.27
N ALA A 524 -2.73 -5.22 -2.91
CA ALA A 524 -4.10 -4.77 -2.73
C ALA A 524 -4.89 -5.17 -3.98
N ARG A 525 -6.13 -5.59 -3.78
CA ARG A 525 -7.01 -6.00 -4.88
C ARG A 525 -8.22 -5.10 -4.93
N LEU A 526 -8.60 -4.70 -6.14
CA LEU A 526 -9.85 -4.00 -6.40
C LEU A 526 -10.87 -4.99 -6.94
N TRP A 527 -12.06 -4.96 -6.36
CA TRP A 527 -13.15 -5.87 -6.63
C TRP A 527 -14.39 -5.09 -7.04
N ALA A 528 -15.32 -5.78 -7.69
CA ALA A 528 -16.69 -5.32 -7.83
C ALA A 528 -17.63 -6.34 -7.18
N THR A 529 -18.77 -5.88 -6.67
CA THR A 529 -19.70 -6.73 -5.90
C THR A 529 -20.35 -7.85 -6.71
N ASP A 530 -20.35 -7.75 -8.04
CA ASP A 530 -20.90 -8.72 -8.99
C ASP A 530 -19.86 -9.72 -9.52
N HIS A 531 -18.56 -9.41 -9.40
CA HIS A 531 -17.47 -10.23 -9.91
C HIS A 531 -16.75 -10.96 -8.78
N TYR A 532 -16.59 -12.28 -8.92
CA TYR A 532 -15.84 -13.10 -7.96
C TYR A 532 -14.32 -12.92 -8.06
N GLN A 533 -13.82 -12.47 -9.21
CA GLN A 533 -12.38 -12.25 -9.46
C GLN A 533 -12.04 -10.76 -9.29
N PRO A 534 -10.81 -10.44 -8.85
CA PRO A 534 -10.40 -9.05 -8.74
C PRO A 534 -10.28 -8.40 -10.11
N LEU A 535 -10.73 -7.16 -10.23
CA LEU A 535 -10.62 -6.35 -11.45
C LEU A 535 -9.20 -5.81 -11.64
N ARG A 536 -8.54 -5.47 -10.53
CA ARG A 536 -7.17 -4.95 -10.51
C ARG A 536 -6.38 -5.53 -9.34
N ILE A 537 -5.08 -5.62 -9.56
CA ILE A 537 -4.09 -6.01 -8.56
C ILE A 537 -3.07 -4.88 -8.49
N PHE A 538 -2.92 -4.30 -7.30
CA PHE A 538 -1.92 -3.29 -6.98
C PHE A 538 -0.74 -4.02 -6.33
N SER A 539 0.31 -4.23 -7.10
CA SER A 539 1.55 -4.89 -6.66
C SER A 539 2.71 -3.90 -6.69
N GLY A 540 3.53 -3.94 -5.65
CA GLY A 540 4.77 -3.17 -5.59
C GLY A 540 5.29 -2.91 -4.18
N HIS A 541 4.47 -3.07 -3.14
CA HIS A 541 4.93 -3.02 -1.76
C HIS A 541 5.88 -4.18 -1.46
N LEU A 542 6.83 -3.96 -0.56
CA LEU A 542 7.82 -4.98 -0.19
C LEU A 542 7.31 -5.92 0.91
N ALA A 543 6.33 -5.46 1.69
CA ALA A 543 5.73 -6.19 2.81
C ALA A 543 4.20 -6.05 2.79
N ASP A 544 3.56 -6.59 3.82
CA ASP A 544 2.10 -6.66 3.96
C ASP A 544 1.42 -5.30 3.79
N ILE A 545 0.17 -5.32 3.30
CA ILE A 545 -0.67 -4.13 3.24
C ILE A 545 -1.64 -4.16 4.41
N THR A 546 -1.42 -3.24 5.35
CA THR A 546 -2.15 -3.16 6.62
C THR A 546 -3.41 -2.32 6.51
N CYS A 547 -3.42 -1.31 5.66
CA CYS A 547 -4.56 -0.43 5.49
C CYS A 547 -4.74 0.01 4.04
N THR A 548 -6.00 0.19 3.65
CA THR A 548 -6.43 0.55 2.30
C THR A 548 -7.55 1.58 2.38
N ARG A 549 -7.41 2.68 1.65
CA ARG A 549 -8.46 3.70 1.60
C ARG A 549 -8.72 4.19 0.19
N PHE A 550 -10.00 4.36 -0.16
CA PHE A 550 -10.39 5.08 -1.37
C PHE A 550 -10.27 6.59 -1.18
N HIS A 551 -9.81 7.26 -2.22
CA HIS A 551 -9.98 8.69 -2.36
C HIS A 551 -11.48 9.03 -2.51
N PRO A 552 -11.98 10.20 -2.03
CA PRO A 552 -13.40 10.54 -2.10
C PRO A 552 -14.05 10.46 -3.50
N ASN A 553 -13.27 10.67 -4.56
CA ASN A 553 -13.74 10.54 -5.96
C ASN A 553 -13.69 9.10 -6.52
N SER A 554 -13.31 8.10 -5.72
CA SER A 554 -13.17 6.68 -6.07
C SER A 554 -12.16 6.33 -7.20
N ASN A 555 -11.46 7.31 -7.78
CA ASN A 555 -10.51 7.07 -8.89
C ASN A 555 -9.13 6.62 -8.41
N TYR A 556 -8.82 6.87 -7.14
CA TYR A 556 -7.54 6.55 -6.54
C TYR A 556 -7.73 5.74 -5.27
N VAL A 557 -6.75 4.87 -5.00
CA VAL A 557 -6.66 4.07 -3.78
C VAL A 557 -5.33 4.38 -3.12
N ALA A 558 -5.33 4.69 -1.83
CA ALA A 558 -4.13 4.71 -1.01
C ALA A 558 -3.97 3.39 -0.27
N THR A 559 -2.74 2.88 -0.20
CA THR A 559 -2.36 1.70 0.58
C THR A 559 -1.22 2.05 1.51
N GLY A 560 -1.33 1.62 2.76
CA GLY A 560 -0.25 1.68 3.75
C GLY A 560 0.27 0.28 4.00
N SER A 561 1.59 0.15 4.09
CA SER A 561 2.24 -1.14 4.23
C SER A 561 3.17 -1.17 5.44
N SER A 562 3.46 -2.40 5.88
CA SER A 562 4.53 -2.68 6.86
C SER A 562 5.92 -2.32 6.33
N ASP A 563 6.09 -2.06 5.02
CA ASP A 563 7.33 -1.55 4.44
C ASP A 563 7.61 -0.06 4.76
N ARG A 564 6.70 0.57 5.52
CA ARG A 564 6.73 1.97 5.98
C ARG A 564 6.51 2.98 4.86
N THR A 565 6.04 2.53 3.71
CA THR A 565 5.66 3.38 2.58
C THR A 565 4.15 3.43 2.41
N ILE A 566 3.67 4.58 1.98
CA ILE A 566 2.29 4.76 1.53
C ILE A 566 2.33 4.90 0.02
N ARG A 567 1.45 4.21 -0.68
CA ARG A 567 1.34 4.32 -2.14
C ARG A 567 -0.05 4.73 -2.54
N VAL A 568 -0.14 5.58 -3.55
CA VAL A 568 -1.41 5.92 -4.19
C VAL A 568 -1.42 5.29 -5.58
N TRP A 569 -2.53 4.63 -5.90
CA TRP A 569 -2.72 3.87 -7.11
C TRP A 569 -3.86 4.45 -7.93
N ASP A 570 -3.70 4.46 -9.23
CA ASP A 570 -4.78 4.78 -10.15
C ASP A 570 -5.64 3.55 -10.42
N VAL A 571 -6.95 3.67 -10.20
CA VAL A 571 -7.92 2.58 -10.41
C VAL A 571 -8.04 2.19 -11.88
N LEU A 572 -7.87 3.14 -12.81
CA LEU A 572 -8.03 2.89 -14.24
C LEU A 572 -6.88 2.00 -14.78
N SER A 573 -5.65 2.44 -14.55
CA SER A 573 -4.44 1.82 -15.08
C SER A 573 -3.82 0.76 -14.16
N GLY A 574 -4.05 0.83 -12.85
CA GLY A 574 -3.35 0.00 -11.86
C GLY A 574 -1.97 0.52 -11.48
N ASN A 575 -1.52 1.63 -12.05
CA ASN A 575 -0.18 2.17 -11.82
C ASN A 575 -0.07 2.89 -10.47
N CYS A 576 1.11 2.80 -9.86
CA CYS A 576 1.47 3.61 -8.70
C CYS A 576 1.76 5.05 -9.16
N VAL A 577 0.97 6.01 -8.66
CA VAL A 577 1.07 7.44 -9.00
C VAL A 577 1.75 8.27 -7.92
N ARG A 578 1.78 7.81 -6.66
CA ARG A 578 2.51 8.46 -5.58
C ARG A 578 3.15 7.41 -4.68
N ILE A 579 4.33 7.73 -4.17
CA ILE A 579 5.01 6.99 -3.11
C ILE A 579 5.38 8.03 -2.04
N PHE A 580 4.87 7.84 -0.83
CA PHE A 580 5.18 8.67 0.33
C PHE A 580 6.03 7.88 1.32
N THR A 581 7.12 8.51 1.77
CA THR A 581 8.15 7.93 2.64
C THR A 581 8.44 8.91 3.76
N GLY A 582 8.58 8.41 4.99
CA GLY A 582 8.88 9.25 6.16
C GLY A 582 8.54 8.60 7.51
N HIS A 583 7.55 7.71 7.51
CA HIS A 583 7.20 6.89 8.67
C HIS A 583 8.35 5.97 9.06
N LYS A 584 8.56 5.77 10.37
CA LYS A 584 9.64 4.92 10.91
C LYS A 584 9.22 3.50 11.21
N GLY A 585 7.92 3.23 11.22
CA GLY A 585 7.36 1.92 11.51
C GLY A 585 6.12 1.63 10.67
N PRO A 586 5.54 0.43 10.80
CA PRO A 586 4.38 0.01 10.03
C PRO A 586 3.22 1.02 10.09
N ILE A 587 2.61 1.26 8.94
CA ILE A 587 1.46 2.17 8.84
C ILE A 587 0.23 1.41 9.31
N HIS A 588 -0.59 2.00 10.17
CA HIS A 588 -1.83 1.37 10.64
C HIS A 588 -3.09 2.16 10.27
N SER A 589 -2.95 3.45 9.97
CA SER A 589 -4.08 4.31 9.66
C SER A 589 -3.82 5.24 8.50
N LEU A 590 -4.83 5.38 7.65
CA LEU A 590 -4.89 6.32 6.54
C LEU A 590 -6.25 7.01 6.53
N ALA A 591 -6.27 8.30 6.19
CA ALA A 591 -7.48 9.06 5.99
C ALA A 591 -7.27 10.13 4.91
N PHE A 592 -8.15 10.17 3.92
CA PHE A 592 -8.21 11.30 2.98
C PHE A 592 -8.99 12.46 3.59
N SER A 593 -8.57 13.69 3.29
CA SER A 593 -9.36 14.87 3.59
C SER A 593 -10.65 14.88 2.76
N PRO A 594 -11.77 15.44 3.28
CA PRO A 594 -13.02 15.52 2.53
C PRO A 594 -12.90 16.32 1.23
N ASN A 595 -11.96 17.27 1.16
CA ASN A 595 -11.67 18.06 -0.03
C ASN A 595 -10.86 17.30 -1.12
N GLY A 596 -10.34 16.11 -0.80
CA GLY A 596 -9.54 15.27 -1.70
C GLY A 596 -8.08 15.70 -1.90
N LYS A 597 -7.66 16.87 -1.40
CA LYS A 597 -6.31 17.39 -1.65
C LYS A 597 -5.22 16.74 -0.80
N PHE A 598 -5.58 16.30 0.40
CA PHE A 598 -4.63 15.88 1.42
C PHE A 598 -4.87 14.44 1.88
N LEU A 599 -3.81 13.80 2.34
CA LEU A 599 -3.82 12.48 2.95
C LEU A 599 -3.13 12.57 4.31
N ALA A 600 -3.80 12.12 5.37
CA ALA A 600 -3.20 11.91 6.68
C ALA A 600 -2.88 10.43 6.87
N SER A 601 -1.78 10.18 7.58
CA SER A 601 -1.28 8.83 7.79
C SER A 601 -0.65 8.67 9.17
N GLY A 602 -0.89 7.54 9.82
CA GLY A 602 -0.39 7.24 11.16
C GLY A 602 0.27 5.88 11.20
N ALA A 603 1.40 5.80 11.90
CA ALA A 603 2.21 4.61 12.02
C ALA A 603 2.43 4.20 13.49
N THR A 604 3.21 3.14 13.71
CA THR A 604 3.65 2.68 15.03
C THR A 604 4.57 3.67 15.74
N ASP A 605 5.20 4.59 14.99
CA ASP A 605 6.12 5.60 15.53
C ASP A 605 5.43 6.74 16.29
N GLY A 606 4.09 6.71 16.41
CA GLY A 606 3.30 7.72 17.11
C GLY A 606 3.22 9.07 16.37
N ARG A 607 3.61 9.12 15.09
CA ARG A 607 3.56 10.35 14.29
C ARG A 607 2.42 10.30 13.30
N VAL A 608 1.76 11.44 13.12
CA VAL A 608 0.83 11.65 12.01
C VAL A 608 1.51 12.51 10.95
N LEU A 609 1.65 11.98 9.74
CA LEU A 609 2.20 12.72 8.60
C LEU A 609 1.07 13.16 7.67
N LEU A 610 1.11 14.44 7.29
CA LEU A 610 0.20 15.07 6.35
C LEU A 610 0.87 15.18 4.98
N TRP A 611 0.19 14.73 3.94
CA TRP A 611 0.68 14.69 2.57
C TRP A 611 -0.21 15.51 1.65
N ASP A 612 0.39 16.24 0.72
CA ASP A 612 -0.30 16.82 -0.42
C ASP A 612 -0.25 15.85 -1.61
N ILE A 613 -1.42 15.46 -2.10
CA ILE A 613 -1.56 14.50 -3.20
C ILE A 613 -1.17 15.15 -4.54
N GLY A 614 -1.45 16.44 -4.71
CA GLY A 614 -1.14 17.19 -5.92
C GLY A 614 0.35 17.27 -6.17
N HIS A 615 1.08 17.87 -5.23
CA HIS A 615 2.53 18.08 -5.34
C HIS A 615 3.37 16.84 -4.94
N GLY A 616 2.74 15.91 -4.21
CA GLY A 616 3.38 14.69 -3.73
C GLY A 616 4.45 14.96 -2.67
N LEU A 617 4.17 15.87 -1.74
CA LEU A 617 5.09 16.36 -0.71
C LEU A 617 4.54 16.13 0.69
N MET A 618 5.43 15.98 1.67
CA MET A 618 5.08 16.02 3.08
C MET A 618 4.87 17.46 3.50
N MET A 619 3.70 17.77 4.06
CA MET A 619 3.29 19.13 4.42
C MET A 619 3.48 19.42 5.90
N GLY A 620 3.26 18.42 6.74
CA GLY A 620 3.34 18.59 8.18
C GLY A 620 3.60 17.27 8.90
N GLU A 621 4.30 17.38 10.02
CA GLU A 621 4.56 16.30 10.96
C GLU A 621 3.91 16.65 12.30
N LEU A 622 2.91 15.86 12.69
CA LEU A 622 2.21 16.02 13.95
C LEU A 622 2.81 15.04 14.96
N LYS A 623 3.72 15.56 15.78
CA LYS A 623 4.35 14.82 16.89
C LYS A 623 3.50 14.96 18.13
N GLY A 624 3.25 13.84 18.81
CA GLY A 624 2.66 13.91 20.14
C GLY A 624 2.26 12.56 20.71
N HIS A 625 1.69 11.67 19.91
CA HIS A 625 1.34 10.32 20.40
C HIS A 625 2.62 9.57 20.78
N THR A 626 2.51 8.71 21.79
CA THR A 626 3.65 7.94 22.31
C THR A 626 3.66 6.51 21.80
N ASP A 627 2.62 6.09 21.08
CA ASP A 627 2.44 4.72 20.59
C ASP A 627 1.57 4.74 19.31
N THR A 628 1.40 3.56 18.73
CA THR A 628 0.75 3.25 17.46
C THR A 628 -0.59 3.94 17.26
N ILE A 629 -0.78 4.51 16.07
CA ILE A 629 -2.00 5.22 15.69
C ILE A 629 -2.90 4.30 14.86
N TYR A 630 -3.94 3.76 15.50
CA TYR A 630 -4.88 2.84 14.85
C TYR A 630 -5.94 3.53 14.00
N SER A 631 -6.31 4.77 14.34
CA SER A 631 -7.39 5.46 13.63
C SER A 631 -7.10 6.93 13.38
N LEU A 632 -7.45 7.36 12.17
CA LEU A 632 -7.43 8.75 11.74
C LEU A 632 -8.76 9.08 11.09
N ARG A 633 -9.32 10.24 11.43
CA ARG A 633 -10.55 10.72 10.81
C ARG A 633 -10.55 12.24 10.72
N PHE A 634 -10.74 12.76 9.52
CA PHE A 634 -11.05 14.18 9.33
C PHE A 634 -12.49 14.49 9.73
N SER A 635 -12.70 15.70 10.25
CA SER A 635 -14.04 16.28 10.38
C SER A 635 -14.70 16.39 9.01
N ARG A 636 -16.03 16.52 8.97
CA ARG A 636 -16.76 16.52 7.70
C ARG A 636 -16.46 17.75 6.82
N ASP A 637 -16.02 18.83 7.45
CA ASP A 637 -15.62 20.07 6.77
C ASP A 637 -14.11 20.07 6.44
N GLY A 638 -13.33 19.15 7.03
CA GLY A 638 -11.89 19.01 6.83
C GLY A 638 -11.03 19.93 7.70
N GLU A 639 -11.64 20.65 8.65
CA GLU A 639 -10.97 21.64 9.50
C GLU A 639 -10.15 21.01 10.64
N ILE A 640 -10.60 19.88 11.19
CA ILE A 640 -9.96 19.17 12.30
C ILE A 640 -9.64 17.74 11.91
N LEU A 641 -8.48 17.24 12.34
CA LEU A 641 -8.11 15.83 12.28
C LEU A 641 -8.18 15.23 13.68
N ALA A 642 -8.90 14.13 13.83
CA ALA A 642 -8.90 13.31 15.04
C ALA A 642 -7.99 12.10 14.86
N SER A 643 -7.12 11.83 15.83
CA SER A 643 -6.25 10.67 15.88
C SER A 643 -6.46 9.86 17.16
N GLY A 644 -6.58 8.54 17.01
CA GLY A 644 -6.76 7.59 18.11
C GLY A 644 -5.58 6.62 18.15
N SER A 645 -4.96 6.50 19.31
CA SER A 645 -3.73 5.73 19.51
C SER A 645 -3.87 4.66 20.59
N MET A 646 -2.91 3.72 20.56
CA MET A 646 -2.65 2.73 21.60
C MET A 646 -2.22 3.38 22.94
N ASP A 647 -1.78 4.65 22.93
CA ASP A 647 -1.44 5.42 24.13
C ASP A 647 -2.66 5.79 25.00
N ASN A 648 -3.85 5.29 24.64
CA ASN A 648 -5.13 5.56 25.30
C ASN A 648 -5.52 7.04 25.27
N THR A 649 -5.16 7.74 24.18
CA THR A 649 -5.57 9.11 23.93
C THR A 649 -6.24 9.29 22.57
N VAL A 650 -7.20 10.20 22.52
CA VAL A 650 -7.70 10.82 21.30
C VAL A 650 -7.16 12.24 21.24
N ARG A 651 -6.49 12.60 20.15
CA ARG A 651 -5.99 13.95 19.93
C ARG A 651 -6.71 14.61 18.77
N LEU A 652 -6.91 15.91 18.92
CA LEU A 652 -7.50 16.76 17.91
C LEU A 652 -6.46 17.74 17.40
N TRP A 653 -6.33 17.82 16.08
CA TRP A 653 -5.35 18.65 15.39
C TRP A 653 -6.06 19.67 14.51
N ASP A 654 -5.61 20.91 14.57
CA ASP A 654 -6.02 21.95 13.63
C ASP A 654 -5.30 21.74 12.31
N VAL A 655 -6.05 21.41 11.26
CA VAL A 655 -5.45 21.18 9.95
C VAL A 655 -5.51 22.43 9.08
N MET A 656 -6.38 23.39 9.38
CA MET A 656 -6.43 24.66 8.63
C MET A 656 -5.13 25.41 8.80
N LYS A 657 -4.63 25.55 10.03
CA LYS A 657 -3.31 26.14 10.26
C LYS A 657 -2.17 25.36 9.59
N ALA A 658 -2.25 24.03 9.63
CA ALA A 658 -1.26 23.19 8.95
C ALA A 658 -1.28 23.37 7.41
N PHE A 659 -2.38 23.89 6.85
CA PHE A 659 -2.55 24.14 5.43
C PHE A 659 -2.50 25.63 5.03
N ASP A 660 -2.61 26.57 5.96
CA ASP A 660 -2.60 28.02 5.64
C ASP A 660 -1.18 28.53 5.33
N ASP A 661 -0.13 27.85 5.79
CA ASP A 661 1.27 28.14 5.45
C ASP A 661 1.62 27.81 3.97
N LEU A 662 0.64 27.43 3.14
CA LEU A 662 0.80 27.11 1.72
C LEU A 662 0.87 28.37 0.82
N GLU A 663 2.02 29.02 0.81
CA GLU A 663 2.56 29.58 -0.43
C GLU A 663 3.75 28.70 -0.84
N THR A 664 3.47 27.52 -1.39
CA THR A 664 4.51 26.69 -1.99
C THR A 664 4.98 27.38 -3.28
N ASP A 665 6.09 28.10 -3.20
CA ASP A 665 6.76 28.65 -4.39
C ASP A 665 7.06 27.53 -5.40
N ASP A 666 6.91 27.80 -6.70
CA ASP A 666 7.25 26.87 -7.79
C ASP A 666 8.68 26.28 -7.66
N PHE A 667 9.59 27.00 -6.98
CA PHE A 667 10.94 26.54 -6.64
C PHE A 667 10.95 25.36 -5.65
N THR A 668 10.08 25.38 -4.63
CA THR A 668 9.96 24.29 -3.63
C THR A 668 9.32 23.03 -4.22
N ALA A 669 8.40 23.21 -5.18
CA ALA A 669 7.85 22.11 -5.96
C ALA A 669 8.91 21.45 -6.87
N ALA A 670 9.91 22.22 -7.33
CA ALA A 670 10.99 21.72 -8.18
C ALA A 670 12.03 20.88 -7.41
N THR A 671 12.44 21.31 -6.21
CA THR A 671 13.43 20.60 -5.36
C THR A 671 12.83 19.38 -4.63
N GLY A 672 11.51 19.33 -4.51
CA GLY A 672 10.77 18.14 -4.07
C GLY A 672 10.80 17.88 -2.56
N HIS A 673 11.05 18.90 -1.76
CA HIS A 673 10.91 18.89 -0.30
C HIS A 673 10.66 20.32 0.21
N ILE A 674 10.04 20.46 1.37
CA ILE A 674 9.76 21.75 2.01
C ILE A 674 10.38 21.81 3.41
N HIS A 675 10.57 23.03 3.94
CA HIS A 675 10.97 23.20 5.32
C HIS A 675 9.77 23.02 6.25
N LEU A 676 9.72 21.88 6.92
CA LEU A 676 8.71 21.58 7.93
C LEU A 676 8.99 22.41 9.19
N GLN A 677 8.01 23.17 9.63
CA GLN A 677 8.06 23.85 10.91
C GLN A 677 7.66 22.87 12.03
N ASP A 678 8.38 22.88 13.16
CA ASP A 678 8.04 22.07 14.35
C ASP A 678 6.86 22.73 15.11
N ASN A 679 5.70 22.80 14.46
CA ASN A 679 4.49 23.47 15.00
C ASN A 679 3.54 22.50 15.71
N SER A 680 3.99 21.30 16.07
CA SER A 680 3.10 20.24 16.56
C SER A 680 2.31 20.63 17.82
N GLN A 681 2.88 21.43 18.73
CA GLN A 681 2.15 21.91 19.92
C GLN A 681 1.13 22.99 19.60
N GLU A 682 1.35 23.81 18.57
CA GLU A 682 0.39 24.84 18.15
C GLU A 682 -0.79 24.20 17.40
N LEU A 683 -0.53 23.15 16.62
CA LEU A 683 -1.55 22.42 15.88
C LEU A 683 -2.39 21.51 16.80
N LEU A 684 -1.88 21.13 17.97
CA LEU A 684 -2.62 20.31 18.93
C LEU A 684 -3.68 21.13 19.66
N LEU A 685 -4.95 20.87 19.35
CA LEU A 685 -6.08 21.56 19.98
C LEU A 685 -6.47 20.97 21.33
N GLY A 686 -6.40 19.65 21.46
CA GLY A 686 -6.83 18.97 22.67
C GLY A 686 -6.42 17.50 22.72
N THR A 687 -6.21 16.99 23.93
CA THR A 687 -5.92 15.57 24.20
C THR A 687 -6.95 15.04 25.20
N TYR A 688 -7.67 14.00 24.80
CA TYR A 688 -8.69 13.34 25.60
C TYR A 688 -8.21 11.93 25.96
N THR A 689 -8.26 11.58 27.26
CA THR A 689 -7.80 10.27 27.74
C THR A 689 -8.96 9.27 27.78
N THR A 690 -8.75 8.04 27.31
CA THR A 690 -9.79 7.01 27.17
C THR A 690 -9.73 5.94 28.27
N LYS A 691 -9.39 6.35 29.50
CA LYS A 691 -9.43 5.50 30.72
C LYS A 691 -8.81 4.11 30.52
N SER A 692 -7.59 4.08 29.97
CA SER A 692 -6.79 2.87 29.74
C SER A 692 -7.31 1.90 28.67
N THR A 693 -8.16 2.37 27.76
CA THR A 693 -8.60 1.57 26.60
C THR A 693 -8.13 2.19 25.29
N PRO A 694 -7.51 1.41 24.40
CA PRO A 694 -7.02 1.93 23.13
C PRO A 694 -8.18 2.23 22.19
N VAL A 695 -8.01 3.27 21.37
CA VAL A 695 -9.03 3.68 20.39
C VAL A 695 -8.75 3.04 19.05
N ILE A 696 -9.61 2.12 18.64
CA ILE A 696 -9.47 1.34 17.40
C ILE A 696 -10.09 2.09 16.22
N HIS A 697 -11.21 2.78 16.41
CA HIS A 697 -11.91 3.48 15.33
C HIS A 697 -12.46 4.83 15.78
N LEU A 698 -12.40 5.81 14.87
CA LEU A 698 -12.95 7.16 15.04
C LEU A 698 -13.93 7.48 13.92
N HIS A 699 -15.09 8.03 14.26
CA HIS A 699 -16.14 8.39 13.32
C HIS A 699 -16.73 9.77 13.64
N PHE A 700 -16.77 10.65 12.64
CA PHE A 700 -17.51 11.90 12.73
C PHE A 700 -18.93 11.72 12.18
N THR A 701 -19.94 12.02 13.00
CA THR A 701 -21.32 12.12 12.54
C THR A 701 -21.48 13.28 11.56
N ARG A 702 -22.61 13.33 10.86
CA ARG A 702 -22.94 14.41 9.92
C ARG A 702 -23.03 15.79 10.58
N ARG A 703 -23.26 15.84 11.91
CA ARG A 703 -23.29 17.07 12.72
C ARG A 703 -21.98 17.35 13.49
N ASN A 704 -20.88 16.68 13.13
CA ASN A 704 -19.55 16.86 13.74
C ASN A 704 -19.43 16.38 15.22
N LEU A 705 -20.29 15.46 15.67
CA LEU A 705 -20.05 14.69 16.89
C LEU A 705 -18.98 13.61 16.63
N LEU A 706 -17.99 13.46 17.51
CA LEU A 706 -16.95 12.45 17.36
C LEU A 706 -17.30 11.21 18.19
N LEU A 707 -17.51 10.08 17.51
CA LEU A 707 -17.66 8.77 18.13
C LEU A 707 -16.31 8.05 18.10
N ALA A 708 -15.86 7.59 19.25
CA ALA A 708 -14.63 6.84 19.41
C ALA A 708 -14.97 5.44 19.94
N ALA A 709 -14.45 4.40 19.28
CA ALA A 709 -14.67 3.01 19.69
C ALA A 709 -13.37 2.39 20.19
N GLY A 710 -13.43 1.77 21.36
CA GLY A 710 -12.31 1.05 21.95
C GLY A 710 -12.68 -0.35 22.43
N ALA A 711 -11.71 -1.25 22.36
CA ALA A 711 -11.79 -2.55 23.00
C ALA A 711 -11.28 -2.41 24.44
N PHE A 712 -12.11 -2.78 25.41
CA PHE A 712 -11.64 -2.91 26.78
C PHE A 712 -10.81 -4.19 26.92
N ASN A 713 -9.53 -4.05 27.23
CA ASN A 713 -8.67 -5.15 27.63
C ASN A 713 -8.21 -4.88 29.08
N PRO A 714 -8.72 -5.65 30.07
CA PRO A 714 -8.50 -5.38 31.50
C PRO A 714 -7.05 -5.55 31.98
#